data_AF-A0A936QKM1-F1
#
_entry.id   AF-A0A936QKM1-F1
#
_cell.length_a   1.000
_cell.length_b   1.000
_cell.length_c   1.000
_cell.angle_alpha   90.00
_cell.angle_beta   90.00
_cell.angle_gamma   90.00
#
_symmetry.space_group_name_H-M   'P 1'
#
loop_
_entity.id
_entity.type
_entity.pdbx_description
1 polymer ?
#
loop_
_entity_poly.entity_id
_entity_poly.type
_entity_poly.pdbx_seq_one_letter_code
_entity_poly.pdbx_strand_id
1 'polypeptide(L)'
;MKKFFISFVFLIITGMNFNVHAALTGIKTIPGDYPTISAAIADLNFQGVGSGGVIFNVSAGHTETASNLTISITANQPTSSNTVIFQKNGGGTNPLITAAPGISASYDGIIKFSGADYITFDAIDLVDPVSNTGNAVMEWGYALMRASTTDGSQHNVIKNCVITLQKISSLSYGIYIINRDTNGTVVAASDVNGLNSYNKLYGNVISNVYKGIVAISSSTVRDIDNEIGVNGQTANSITNWGGSTVSAEGIRCEGQINVKINNNIVSGGNGTANAVYGIIATLFGATASAPNYEISYNQVSVTVNSSSSATFGIRALATGDTVLLHHNTVENCNAAHSSSAFNGIVHDPTGVTNAAYIYNNIVRNNTLSGTGSCNLLVGSGTINYLIVHSNQVYGNQKTGASGIMNCIQTGTASLECDSNLVYNNSIPNSSGTSSSFIYGYINSSSSVREIVYGNTIYNLTVGGFNTSASSLVAGIRSNAASTSIKEYYGNQIYGLSGVSGSVTTGGVYGLYSSLSASTKIHENKIYDITNTGSTGTAGGCWVSSGSGIEIYNNFISEIKTPLSTNSNAVTGINLTSTTASSTIKVYYNSVYLSATGGATFGSSGISVTANATATTAALDMRNNIFINISTPGSTSGNTVAYRRSLANLANFSSSSDYNNFYAGSPSGNTLIFFDGTNGDQTLPQYQVRVSPRESNSKSVPVTFQNTVNGDLHLIGGSIGDINLLGSPVSGYSTDFDGNLRNASFPYKGADESTAFTLPTLNLTVNLEACSPMQDTVTVSIRNTINPFTIVESHKAYLSGTGSAAVSFANAVNGTSYYIVVNHRNSIATWSKSGGEIFTAGLLNYNFTTAAAQAYGNNMVLVSGKYSFYTGDVNQDEIVDAGDLSIIDNDAVAGLSGYNNSDLNCDSFVDATDLSYCDNNATIGVSVSKP
;
A
#
# COMPACT_ATOMS: atom_id res chain seq x y z
N MET A 1 -15.22 -42.27 -90.98
CA MET A 1 -15.60 -41.67 -89.67
C MET A 1 -14.36 -41.03 -89.05
N LYS A 2 -14.17 -39.68 -89.12
CA LYS A 2 -13.18 -38.92 -88.31
C LYS A 2 -13.07 -37.40 -88.57
N LYS A 3 -13.88 -36.79 -89.46
CA LYS A 3 -13.77 -35.34 -89.76
C LYS A 3 -15.02 -34.49 -89.48
N PHE A 4 -16.09 -35.05 -88.89
CA PHE A 4 -17.33 -34.31 -88.62
C PHE A 4 -17.63 -34.05 -87.13
N PHE A 5 -16.75 -34.50 -86.22
CA PHE A 5 -16.98 -34.39 -84.77
C PHE A 5 -16.15 -33.29 -84.07
N ILE A 6 -15.21 -32.66 -84.78
CA ILE A 6 -14.29 -31.66 -84.18
C ILE A 6 -14.79 -30.22 -84.36
N SER A 7 -15.58 -29.92 -85.41
CA SER A 7 -16.13 -28.57 -85.62
C SER A 7 -17.38 -28.26 -84.79
N PHE A 8 -18.11 -29.28 -84.28
CA PHE A 8 -19.28 -29.05 -83.42
C PHE A 8 -18.89 -28.82 -81.95
N VAL A 9 -17.70 -29.29 -81.53
CA VAL A 9 -17.16 -29.04 -80.18
C VAL A 9 -16.46 -27.68 -80.09
N PHE A 10 -15.89 -27.17 -81.19
CA PHE A 10 -15.24 -25.87 -81.20
C PHE A 10 -16.22 -24.68 -81.25
N LEU A 11 -17.43 -24.87 -81.82
CA LEU A 11 -18.45 -23.80 -81.91
C LEU A 11 -19.28 -23.63 -80.63
N ILE A 12 -19.31 -24.63 -79.74
CA ILE A 12 -20.00 -24.55 -78.44
C ILE A 12 -19.13 -23.84 -77.38
N ILE A 13 -17.80 -23.78 -77.58
CA ILE A 13 -16.87 -23.14 -76.62
C ILE A 13 -16.71 -21.63 -76.90
N THR A 14 -16.98 -21.15 -78.11
CA THR A 14 -16.86 -19.71 -78.47
C THR A 14 -18.14 -18.88 -78.27
N GLY A 15 -19.23 -19.49 -77.79
CA GLY A 15 -20.52 -18.82 -77.52
C GLY A 15 -20.82 -18.61 -76.04
N MET A 16 -19.98 -19.12 -75.13
CA MET A 16 -20.11 -18.87 -73.70
C MET A 16 -19.36 -17.59 -73.35
N ASN A 17 -20.04 -16.45 -73.44
CA ASN A 17 -19.63 -15.26 -72.69
C ASN A 17 -19.72 -15.62 -71.20
N PHE A 18 -18.62 -16.12 -70.63
CA PHE A 18 -18.41 -16.00 -69.20
C PHE A 18 -18.27 -14.50 -68.95
N ASN A 19 -19.36 -13.83 -68.58
CA ASN A 19 -19.25 -12.55 -67.88
C ASN A 19 -18.53 -12.85 -66.57
N VAL A 20 -17.20 -12.81 -66.62
CA VAL A 20 -16.37 -12.75 -65.42
C VAL A 20 -16.65 -11.37 -64.84
N HIS A 21 -17.61 -11.27 -63.92
CA HIS A 21 -17.91 -10.01 -63.26
C HIS A 21 -16.66 -9.57 -62.49
N ALA A 22 -16.17 -8.36 -62.78
CA ALA A 22 -14.90 -7.87 -62.26
C ALA A 22 -15.06 -7.44 -60.80
N ALA A 23 -14.18 -7.91 -59.92
CA ALA A 23 -14.22 -7.57 -58.50
C ALA A 23 -14.33 -6.06 -58.23
N LEU A 24 -15.09 -5.68 -57.20
CA LEU A 24 -15.39 -4.27 -56.91
C LEU A 24 -14.13 -3.52 -56.49
N THR A 25 -13.93 -2.32 -57.04
CA THR A 25 -12.79 -1.46 -56.72
C THR A 25 -13.17 0.02 -56.71
N GLY A 26 -12.34 0.83 -56.06
CA GLY A 26 -12.43 2.29 -56.08
C GLY A 26 -13.60 2.84 -55.27
N ILE A 27 -14.04 4.05 -55.61
CA ILE A 27 -15.16 4.71 -54.93
C ILE A 27 -16.46 4.39 -55.65
N LYS A 28 -17.48 3.98 -54.89
CA LYS A 28 -18.86 3.75 -55.29
C LYS A 28 -19.77 4.66 -54.47
N THR A 29 -20.85 5.14 -55.06
CA THR A 29 -21.76 6.13 -54.47
C THR A 29 -23.14 5.53 -54.20
N ILE A 30 -23.74 5.91 -53.07
CA ILE A 30 -25.08 5.48 -52.65
C ILE A 30 -25.86 6.70 -52.15
N PRO A 31 -26.98 7.11 -52.79
CA PRO A 31 -27.47 6.63 -54.07
C PRO A 31 -26.54 7.09 -55.22
N GLY A 32 -26.45 6.28 -56.28
CA GLY A 32 -25.62 6.57 -57.45
C GLY A 32 -25.29 5.27 -58.19
N ASP A 33 -24.07 4.78 -58.01
CA ASP A 33 -23.63 3.46 -58.51
C ASP A 33 -24.54 2.33 -57.99
N TYR A 34 -25.01 2.46 -56.75
CA TYR A 34 -26.03 1.60 -56.17
C TYR A 34 -27.20 2.43 -55.64
N PRO A 35 -28.44 1.94 -55.73
CA PRO A 35 -29.59 2.65 -55.16
C PRO A 35 -29.62 2.60 -53.63
N THR A 36 -29.08 1.54 -53.02
CA THR A 36 -29.12 1.26 -51.59
C THR A 36 -27.87 0.51 -51.12
N ILE A 37 -27.60 0.51 -49.81
CA ILE A 37 -26.56 -0.31 -49.18
C ILE A 37 -26.88 -1.79 -49.38
N SER A 38 -28.16 -2.19 -49.29
CA SER A 38 -28.59 -3.57 -49.57
C SER A 38 -28.16 -4.06 -50.96
N ALA A 39 -28.35 -3.23 -52.00
CA ALA A 39 -27.91 -3.57 -53.36
C ALA A 39 -26.39 -3.65 -53.48
N ALA A 40 -25.66 -2.76 -52.81
CA ALA A 40 -24.20 -2.79 -52.77
C ALA A 40 -23.66 -4.04 -52.07
N ILE A 41 -24.26 -4.46 -50.95
CA ILE A 41 -23.88 -5.70 -50.24
C ILE A 41 -24.15 -6.94 -51.10
N ALA A 42 -25.29 -6.99 -51.80
CA ALA A 42 -25.60 -8.10 -52.68
C ALA A 42 -24.54 -8.26 -53.80
N ASP A 43 -24.11 -7.14 -54.38
CA ASP A 43 -23.08 -7.14 -55.41
C ASP A 43 -21.68 -7.46 -54.85
N LEU A 44 -21.37 -6.95 -53.66
CA LEU A 44 -20.13 -7.24 -52.94
C LEU A 44 -19.99 -8.74 -52.63
N ASN A 45 -21.07 -9.38 -52.14
CA ASN A 45 -21.07 -10.82 -51.88
C ASN A 45 -20.87 -11.65 -53.17
N PHE A 46 -21.34 -11.13 -54.30
CA PHE A 46 -21.25 -11.83 -55.59
C PHE A 46 -19.89 -11.64 -56.28
N GLN A 47 -19.34 -10.44 -56.28
CA GLN A 47 -18.13 -10.08 -57.04
C GLN A 47 -16.84 -10.08 -56.20
N GLY A 48 -16.96 -9.88 -54.88
CA GLY A 48 -15.82 -9.64 -54.00
C GLY A 48 -15.14 -8.29 -54.24
N VAL A 49 -13.91 -8.16 -53.75
CA VAL A 49 -13.14 -6.91 -53.82
C VAL A 49 -11.83 -7.08 -54.60
N GLY A 50 -11.55 -6.13 -55.49
CA GLY A 50 -10.34 -6.10 -56.30
C GLY A 50 -9.21 -5.28 -55.66
N SER A 51 -8.14 -5.09 -56.43
CA SER A 51 -6.96 -4.35 -55.96
C SER A 51 -7.29 -2.91 -55.56
N GLY A 52 -6.80 -2.49 -54.40
CA GLY A 52 -7.01 -1.14 -53.85
C GLY A 52 -8.28 -0.99 -53.00
N GLY A 53 -9.09 -2.05 -52.87
CA GLY A 53 -10.29 -2.03 -52.05
C GLY A 53 -11.47 -1.29 -52.70
N VAL A 54 -12.59 -1.24 -51.97
CA VAL A 54 -13.79 -0.50 -52.39
C VAL A 54 -14.31 0.37 -51.25
N ILE A 55 -14.64 1.63 -51.58
CA ILE A 55 -15.27 2.58 -50.66
C ILE A 55 -16.67 2.89 -51.18
N PHE A 56 -17.69 2.54 -50.40
CA PHE A 56 -19.07 2.94 -50.60
C PHE A 56 -19.34 4.25 -49.85
N ASN A 57 -19.32 5.35 -50.59
CA ASN A 57 -19.70 6.68 -50.14
C ASN A 57 -21.23 6.79 -50.10
N VAL A 58 -21.79 6.64 -48.90
CA VAL A 58 -23.23 6.77 -48.63
C VAL A 58 -23.55 8.22 -48.32
N SER A 59 -24.39 8.85 -49.14
CA SER A 59 -24.75 10.26 -49.02
C SER A 59 -25.35 10.57 -47.65
N ALA A 60 -24.92 11.67 -47.02
CA ALA A 60 -25.48 12.12 -45.75
C ALA A 60 -27.02 12.22 -45.82
N GLY A 61 -27.70 11.71 -44.79
CA GLY A 61 -29.16 11.64 -44.73
C GLY A 61 -29.83 10.58 -45.61
N HIS A 62 -29.07 9.71 -46.30
CA HIS A 62 -29.64 8.55 -46.98
C HIS A 62 -30.41 7.66 -45.99
N THR A 63 -31.57 7.17 -46.39
CA THR A 63 -32.39 6.25 -45.57
C THR A 63 -32.83 5.06 -46.40
N GLU A 64 -32.78 3.87 -45.81
CA GLU A 64 -33.39 2.68 -46.39
C GLU A 64 -34.01 1.78 -45.31
N THR A 65 -34.90 0.90 -45.74
CA THR A 65 -35.52 -0.11 -44.88
C THR A 65 -34.98 -1.49 -45.25
N ALA A 66 -34.26 -2.13 -44.34
CA ALA A 66 -33.68 -3.45 -44.55
C ALA A 66 -33.43 -4.17 -43.22
N SER A 67 -33.47 -5.49 -43.22
CA SER A 67 -33.03 -6.34 -42.10
C SER A 67 -32.28 -7.55 -42.65
N ASN A 68 -31.48 -8.19 -41.81
CA ASN A 68 -30.70 -9.37 -42.14
C ASN A 68 -29.72 -9.19 -43.31
N LEU A 69 -29.19 -7.97 -43.51
CA LEU A 69 -28.15 -7.71 -44.51
C LEU A 69 -26.88 -8.46 -44.10
N THR A 70 -26.59 -9.55 -44.80
CA THR A 70 -25.49 -10.45 -44.47
C THR A 70 -24.35 -10.24 -45.46
N ILE A 71 -23.17 -9.89 -44.94
CA ILE A 71 -21.92 -9.81 -45.69
C ILE A 71 -21.22 -11.16 -45.56
N SER A 72 -21.09 -11.86 -46.68
CA SER A 72 -20.49 -13.20 -46.79
C SER A 72 -19.75 -13.28 -48.13
N ILE A 73 -18.51 -12.78 -48.13
CA ILE A 73 -17.70 -12.65 -49.34
C ILE A 73 -16.90 -13.94 -49.52
N THR A 74 -17.21 -14.70 -50.57
CA THR A 74 -16.58 -15.99 -50.84
C THR A 74 -15.61 -15.96 -52.03
N ALA A 75 -15.73 -14.98 -52.91
CA ALA A 75 -14.84 -14.73 -54.03
C ALA A 75 -14.05 -13.43 -53.78
N ASN A 76 -12.76 -13.39 -54.15
CA ASN A 76 -11.88 -12.22 -54.00
C ASN A 76 -12.02 -11.55 -52.62
N GLN A 77 -11.74 -12.32 -51.55
CA GLN A 77 -11.94 -11.86 -50.18
C GLN A 77 -11.10 -10.61 -49.87
N PRO A 78 -11.61 -9.70 -49.02
CA PRO A 78 -10.86 -8.54 -48.56
C PRO A 78 -9.56 -8.90 -47.85
N THR A 79 -8.61 -7.98 -47.91
CA THR A 79 -7.32 -8.09 -47.23
C THR A 79 -6.95 -6.75 -46.60
N SER A 80 -5.86 -6.71 -45.84
CA SER A 80 -5.30 -5.44 -45.32
C SER A 80 -4.95 -4.41 -46.40
N SER A 81 -4.74 -4.84 -47.66
CA SER A 81 -4.49 -3.96 -48.80
C SER A 81 -5.72 -3.70 -49.67
N ASN A 82 -6.79 -4.49 -49.52
CA ASN A 82 -8.02 -4.40 -50.31
C ASN A 82 -9.24 -4.38 -49.37
N THR A 83 -9.35 -3.32 -48.57
CA THR A 83 -10.41 -3.17 -47.55
C THR A 83 -11.76 -2.80 -48.17
N VAL A 84 -12.86 -3.07 -47.46
CA VAL A 84 -14.20 -2.60 -47.81
C VAL A 84 -14.63 -1.54 -46.80
N ILE A 85 -15.08 -0.38 -47.26
CA ILE A 85 -15.49 0.72 -46.37
C ILE A 85 -16.88 1.22 -46.78
N PHE A 86 -17.85 1.16 -45.87
CA PHE A 86 -19.10 1.90 -45.95
C PHE A 86 -18.97 3.15 -45.07
N GLN A 87 -19.06 4.33 -45.68
CA GLN A 87 -18.88 5.58 -44.94
C GLN A 87 -19.88 6.66 -45.37
N LYS A 88 -20.22 7.53 -44.43
CA LYS A 88 -20.96 8.77 -44.74
C LYS A 88 -20.14 9.69 -45.66
N ASN A 89 -20.80 10.25 -46.66
CA ASN A 89 -20.25 11.23 -47.58
C ASN A 89 -21.08 12.53 -47.55
N GLY A 90 -20.43 13.65 -47.23
CA GLY A 90 -21.05 14.97 -47.12
C GLY A 90 -21.40 15.42 -45.70
N GLY A 91 -21.74 16.72 -45.57
CA GLY A 91 -22.24 17.32 -44.34
C GLY A 91 -23.72 17.00 -44.12
N GLY A 92 -24.11 16.75 -42.86
CA GLY A 92 -25.47 16.34 -42.50
C GLY A 92 -25.51 15.10 -41.62
N THR A 93 -26.73 14.59 -41.39
CA THR A 93 -26.99 13.40 -40.56
C THR A 93 -26.36 12.16 -41.18
N ASN A 94 -26.06 11.18 -40.32
CA ASN A 94 -25.61 9.87 -40.77
C ASN A 94 -26.69 9.19 -41.63
N PRO A 95 -26.30 8.41 -42.65
CA PRO A 95 -27.18 7.47 -43.30
C PRO A 95 -27.83 6.53 -42.27
N LEU A 96 -29.09 6.18 -42.48
CA LEU A 96 -29.88 5.40 -41.52
C LEU A 96 -30.51 4.18 -42.19
N ILE A 97 -30.24 3.00 -41.64
CA ILE A 97 -30.97 1.77 -41.95
C ILE A 97 -32.05 1.56 -40.89
N THR A 98 -33.30 1.57 -41.32
CA THR A 98 -34.46 1.19 -40.49
C THR A 98 -34.74 -0.29 -40.66
N ALA A 99 -34.81 -1.03 -39.55
CA ALA A 99 -35.04 -2.46 -39.59
C ALA A 99 -36.41 -2.80 -40.20
N ALA A 100 -36.41 -3.59 -41.27
CA ALA A 100 -37.62 -4.30 -41.70
C ALA A 100 -37.98 -5.40 -40.67
N PRO A 101 -39.24 -5.89 -40.60
CA PRO A 101 -39.62 -6.92 -39.63
C PRO A 101 -38.68 -8.13 -39.61
N GLY A 102 -38.32 -8.58 -38.40
CA GLY A 102 -37.59 -9.84 -38.17
C GLY A 102 -38.34 -11.04 -38.72
N ILE A 103 -37.59 -12.10 -39.04
CA ILE A 103 -38.11 -13.35 -39.60
C ILE A 103 -37.98 -14.52 -38.63
N SER A 104 -37.26 -14.34 -37.52
CA SER A 104 -37.00 -15.30 -36.45
C SER A 104 -37.28 -14.65 -35.08
N ALA A 105 -37.24 -15.44 -34.01
CA ALA A 105 -37.39 -14.90 -32.64
C ALA A 105 -36.06 -14.85 -31.86
N SER A 106 -34.92 -15.10 -32.54
CA SER A 106 -33.66 -15.38 -31.85
C SER A 106 -32.38 -14.92 -32.54
N TYR A 107 -32.37 -14.71 -33.87
CA TYR A 107 -31.13 -14.57 -34.65
C TYR A 107 -31.20 -13.50 -35.76
N ASP A 108 -32.12 -12.56 -35.67
CA ASP A 108 -32.22 -11.44 -36.59
C ASP A 108 -31.24 -10.33 -36.20
N GLY A 109 -30.49 -9.86 -37.20
CA GLY A 109 -29.62 -8.70 -37.08
C GLY A 109 -29.89 -7.74 -38.22
N ILE A 110 -29.69 -6.44 -38.01
CA ILE A 110 -29.82 -5.46 -39.10
C ILE A 110 -28.67 -5.67 -40.10
N ILE A 111 -27.43 -5.71 -39.61
CA ILE A 111 -26.22 -6.06 -40.38
C ILE A 111 -25.51 -7.27 -39.75
N LYS A 112 -25.16 -8.26 -40.54
CA LYS A 112 -24.44 -9.48 -40.13
C LYS A 112 -23.18 -9.68 -40.96
N PHE A 113 -22.07 -9.99 -40.30
CA PHE A 113 -20.81 -10.40 -40.92
C PHE A 113 -20.68 -11.91 -40.73
N SER A 114 -20.52 -12.66 -41.81
CA SER A 114 -20.37 -14.11 -41.77
C SER A 114 -19.00 -14.47 -42.32
N GLY A 115 -18.00 -14.59 -41.44
CA GLY A 115 -16.60 -14.80 -41.87
C GLY A 115 -16.09 -13.65 -42.75
N ALA A 116 -16.59 -12.42 -42.51
CA ALA A 116 -16.21 -11.28 -43.32
C ALA A 116 -15.09 -10.50 -42.65
N ASP A 117 -14.04 -10.21 -43.42
CA ASP A 117 -12.81 -9.59 -42.93
C ASP A 117 -12.58 -8.20 -43.51
N TYR A 118 -11.84 -7.36 -42.79
CA TYR A 118 -11.39 -6.04 -43.26
C TYR A 118 -12.53 -5.12 -43.75
N ILE A 119 -13.70 -5.22 -43.13
CA ILE A 119 -14.85 -4.38 -43.42
C ILE A 119 -14.93 -3.25 -42.39
N THR A 120 -15.14 -2.02 -42.86
CA THR A 120 -15.39 -0.85 -42.02
C THR A 120 -16.79 -0.30 -42.26
N PHE A 121 -17.54 -0.06 -41.18
CA PHE A 121 -18.70 0.82 -41.16
C PHE A 121 -18.35 2.08 -40.36
N ASP A 122 -18.42 3.24 -41.03
CA ASP A 122 -18.13 4.56 -40.46
C ASP A 122 -19.34 5.48 -40.60
N ALA A 123 -19.97 5.80 -39.47
CA ALA A 123 -21.11 6.72 -39.41
C ALA A 123 -22.33 6.25 -40.21
N ILE A 124 -22.69 4.96 -40.09
CA ILE A 124 -23.92 4.37 -40.64
C ILE A 124 -24.81 3.93 -39.48
N ASP A 125 -25.93 4.61 -39.31
CA ASP A 125 -26.83 4.45 -38.17
C ASP A 125 -27.84 3.32 -38.40
N LEU A 126 -28.23 2.68 -37.31
CA LEU A 126 -29.19 1.57 -37.30
C LEU A 126 -30.32 1.87 -36.32
N VAL A 127 -31.57 1.65 -36.74
CA VAL A 127 -32.73 1.74 -35.87
C VAL A 127 -33.66 0.53 -36.02
N ASP A 128 -34.08 -0.05 -34.90
CA ASP A 128 -35.23 -0.94 -34.86
C ASP A 128 -36.49 -0.13 -34.48
N PRO A 129 -37.41 0.14 -35.42
CA PRO A 129 -38.53 1.02 -35.18
C PRO A 129 -39.55 0.36 -34.24
N VAL A 130 -40.23 1.18 -33.42
CA VAL A 130 -41.29 0.73 -32.49
C VAL A 130 -42.48 0.02 -33.16
N SER A 131 -42.59 0.09 -34.49
CA SER A 131 -43.55 -0.67 -35.27
C SER A 131 -43.24 -2.17 -35.32
N ASN A 132 -41.98 -2.55 -35.13
CA ASN A 132 -41.57 -3.94 -35.00
C ASN A 132 -41.94 -4.42 -33.59
N THR A 133 -42.79 -5.45 -33.51
CA THR A 133 -43.33 -5.97 -32.25
C THR A 133 -43.26 -7.49 -32.22
N GLY A 134 -43.23 -8.09 -31.02
CA GLY A 134 -43.09 -9.54 -30.86
C GLY A 134 -41.83 -10.06 -31.54
N ASN A 135 -41.96 -11.09 -32.38
CA ASN A 135 -40.85 -11.69 -33.13
C ASN A 135 -40.33 -10.81 -34.28
N ALA A 136 -40.96 -9.65 -34.56
CA ALA A 136 -40.47 -8.75 -35.60
C ALA A 136 -39.35 -7.82 -35.10
N VAL A 137 -39.11 -7.76 -33.78
CA VAL A 137 -38.07 -6.96 -33.14
C VAL A 137 -36.70 -7.51 -33.52
N MET A 138 -35.72 -6.63 -33.77
CA MET A 138 -34.35 -7.07 -34.06
C MET A 138 -33.64 -7.50 -32.78
N GLU A 139 -32.96 -8.64 -32.82
CA GLU A 139 -32.03 -9.01 -31.75
C GLU A 139 -30.74 -8.18 -31.84
N TRP A 140 -30.16 -7.98 -33.03
CA TRP A 140 -28.83 -7.36 -33.12
C TRP A 140 -28.79 -6.15 -34.05
N GLY A 141 -28.00 -5.13 -33.70
CA GLY A 141 -27.64 -4.05 -34.61
C GLY A 141 -26.61 -4.54 -35.63
N TYR A 142 -25.34 -4.57 -35.20
CA TYR A 142 -24.26 -5.22 -35.94
C TYR A 142 -23.87 -6.54 -35.28
N ALA A 143 -23.79 -7.63 -36.04
CA ALA A 143 -23.38 -8.94 -35.54
C ALA A 143 -22.17 -9.50 -36.32
N LEU A 144 -21.06 -9.75 -35.62
CA LEU A 144 -19.86 -10.37 -36.18
C LEU A 144 -19.87 -11.87 -35.86
N MET A 145 -20.05 -12.68 -36.89
CA MET A 145 -20.37 -14.10 -36.80
C MET A 145 -19.30 -14.96 -37.48
N ARG A 146 -19.29 -16.26 -37.19
CA ARG A 146 -18.42 -17.23 -37.84
C ARG A 146 -19.12 -17.84 -39.04
N ALA A 147 -18.47 -17.91 -40.19
CA ALA A 147 -18.98 -18.66 -41.34
C ALA A 147 -18.77 -20.17 -41.16
N SER A 148 -17.62 -20.57 -40.59
CA SER A 148 -17.27 -21.97 -40.36
C SER A 148 -16.26 -22.13 -39.21
N THR A 149 -15.80 -23.35 -38.92
CA THR A 149 -14.77 -23.58 -37.89
C THR A 149 -13.40 -23.00 -38.25
N THR A 150 -13.18 -22.65 -39.53
CA THR A 150 -11.91 -22.09 -40.06
C THR A 150 -12.10 -20.72 -40.68
N ASP A 151 -13.26 -20.09 -40.51
CA ASP A 151 -13.59 -18.79 -41.11
C ASP A 151 -14.47 -17.96 -40.17
N GLY A 152 -13.85 -17.01 -39.46
CA GLY A 152 -14.47 -16.07 -38.54
C GLY A 152 -14.28 -14.62 -39.00
N SER A 153 -15.05 -13.69 -38.44
CA SER A 153 -15.00 -12.28 -38.84
C SER A 153 -13.84 -11.54 -38.18
N GLN A 154 -12.82 -11.15 -38.95
CA GLN A 154 -11.56 -10.56 -38.45
C GLN A 154 -11.28 -9.16 -38.97
N HIS A 155 -10.53 -8.37 -38.19
CA HIS A 155 -10.03 -7.05 -38.60
C HIS A 155 -11.13 -6.05 -39.02
N ASN A 156 -12.36 -6.22 -38.51
CA ASN A 156 -13.47 -5.33 -38.83
C ASN A 156 -13.47 -4.11 -37.92
N VAL A 157 -14.01 -3.00 -38.43
CA VAL A 157 -14.13 -1.74 -37.70
C VAL A 157 -15.56 -1.24 -37.76
N ILE A 158 -16.18 -1.02 -36.61
CA ILE A 158 -17.47 -0.33 -36.51
C ILE A 158 -17.26 0.94 -35.70
N LYS A 159 -17.48 2.09 -36.32
CA LYS A 159 -17.21 3.37 -35.68
C LYS A 159 -18.18 4.48 -36.04
N ASN A 160 -18.33 5.43 -35.12
CA ASN A 160 -19.15 6.63 -35.27
C ASN A 160 -20.63 6.38 -35.61
N CYS A 161 -21.14 5.17 -35.39
CA CYS A 161 -22.51 4.79 -35.69
C CYS A 161 -23.44 5.08 -34.51
N VAL A 162 -24.69 5.47 -34.78
CA VAL A 162 -25.78 5.51 -33.79
C VAL A 162 -26.62 4.24 -33.95
N ILE A 163 -26.77 3.47 -32.87
CA ILE A 163 -27.49 2.20 -32.87
C ILE A 163 -28.59 2.29 -31.80
N THR A 164 -29.85 2.27 -32.25
CA THR A 164 -31.01 2.31 -31.36
C THR A 164 -31.92 1.13 -31.65
N LEU A 165 -31.99 0.16 -30.75
CA LEU A 165 -32.88 -0.99 -30.90
C LEU A 165 -34.12 -0.84 -30.01
N GLN A 166 -34.69 -1.97 -29.59
CA GLN A 166 -35.77 -2.04 -28.62
C GLN A 166 -35.41 -2.99 -27.48
N LYS A 167 -35.42 -2.49 -26.25
CA LYS A 167 -35.17 -3.25 -25.00
C LYS A 167 -36.27 -4.24 -24.59
N ILE A 168 -37.14 -4.63 -25.53
CA ILE A 168 -38.26 -5.55 -25.30
C ILE A 168 -37.76 -6.99 -25.16
N SER A 169 -36.75 -7.38 -25.95
CA SER A 169 -36.12 -8.70 -25.93
C SER A 169 -34.83 -8.69 -25.12
N SER A 170 -34.57 -9.74 -24.34
CA SER A 170 -33.29 -9.93 -23.65
C SER A 170 -32.11 -10.22 -24.59
N LEU A 171 -32.41 -10.47 -25.87
CA LEU A 171 -31.43 -10.69 -26.94
C LEU A 171 -31.07 -9.39 -27.69
N SER A 172 -31.67 -8.25 -27.32
CA SER A 172 -31.41 -6.94 -27.94
C SER A 172 -29.99 -6.44 -27.64
N TYR A 173 -29.06 -6.60 -28.57
CA TYR A 173 -27.65 -6.23 -28.45
C TYR A 173 -27.26 -5.19 -29.50
N GLY A 174 -26.65 -4.08 -29.08
CA GLY A 174 -26.20 -3.04 -30.02
C GLY A 174 -25.16 -3.57 -31.01
N ILE A 175 -24.06 -4.11 -30.49
CA ILE A 175 -23.04 -4.81 -31.29
C ILE A 175 -22.73 -6.15 -30.64
N TYR A 176 -22.68 -7.22 -31.43
CA TYR A 176 -22.45 -8.57 -30.94
C TYR A 176 -21.38 -9.31 -31.73
N ILE A 177 -20.25 -9.61 -31.10
CA ILE A 177 -19.26 -10.57 -31.59
C ILE A 177 -19.61 -11.95 -31.01
N ILE A 178 -19.95 -12.90 -31.88
CA ILE A 178 -20.59 -14.16 -31.49
C ILE A 178 -19.98 -15.39 -32.16
N ASN A 179 -19.80 -16.44 -31.38
CA ASN A 179 -19.35 -17.76 -31.82
C ASN A 179 -20.45 -18.61 -32.51
N ARG A 180 -21.29 -17.99 -33.35
CA ARG A 180 -22.35 -18.69 -34.10
C ARG A 180 -22.28 -18.42 -35.60
N ASP A 181 -22.88 -19.30 -36.39
CA ASP A 181 -23.18 -19.05 -37.81
C ASP A 181 -24.50 -18.29 -37.99
N THR A 182 -24.80 -17.92 -39.24
CA THR A 182 -26.02 -17.18 -39.60
C THR A 182 -27.32 -17.96 -39.38
N ASN A 183 -27.24 -19.28 -39.14
CA ASN A 183 -28.38 -20.12 -38.78
C ASN A 183 -28.58 -20.20 -37.25
N GLY A 184 -27.69 -19.59 -36.48
CA GLY A 184 -27.70 -19.63 -35.02
C GLY A 184 -27.04 -20.87 -34.43
N THR A 185 -26.32 -21.67 -35.21
CA THR A 185 -25.54 -22.82 -34.71
C THR A 185 -24.28 -22.34 -34.02
N VAL A 186 -23.93 -22.89 -32.86
CA VAL A 186 -22.64 -22.60 -32.21
C VAL A 186 -21.51 -23.20 -33.04
N VAL A 187 -20.56 -22.37 -33.45
CA VAL A 187 -19.39 -22.75 -34.25
C VAL A 187 -18.15 -22.57 -33.39
N ALA A 188 -17.49 -23.66 -33.00
CA ALA A 188 -16.21 -23.60 -32.33
C ALA A 188 -15.07 -23.50 -33.36
N ALA A 189 -14.21 -22.49 -33.22
CA ALA A 189 -13.06 -22.34 -34.10
C ALA A 189 -12.10 -23.53 -33.92
N SER A 190 -11.55 -24.03 -35.03
CA SER A 190 -10.54 -25.09 -35.06
C SER A 190 -9.11 -24.56 -35.25
N ASP A 191 -8.97 -23.32 -35.73
CA ASP A 191 -7.69 -22.64 -35.96
C ASP A 191 -7.81 -21.12 -35.78
N VAL A 192 -6.74 -20.38 -36.09
CA VAL A 192 -6.68 -18.92 -35.99
C VAL A 192 -7.55 -18.18 -37.01
N ASN A 193 -7.92 -18.82 -38.12
CA ASN A 193 -8.75 -18.22 -39.16
C ASN A 193 -10.25 -18.30 -38.77
N GLY A 194 -10.64 -19.30 -37.98
CA GLY A 194 -12.00 -19.43 -37.43
C GLY A 194 -12.39 -18.46 -36.32
N LEU A 195 -11.48 -17.56 -35.92
CA LEU A 195 -11.71 -16.64 -34.81
C LEU A 195 -12.43 -15.37 -35.26
N ASN A 196 -13.20 -14.77 -34.36
CA ASN A 196 -13.69 -13.40 -34.55
C ASN A 196 -12.73 -12.43 -33.86
N SER A 197 -11.56 -12.21 -34.43
CA SER A 197 -10.42 -11.54 -33.77
C SER A 197 -10.04 -10.20 -34.38
N TYR A 198 -9.25 -9.40 -33.66
CA TYR A 198 -8.69 -8.14 -34.14
C TYR A 198 -9.74 -7.08 -34.55
N ASN A 199 -10.98 -7.22 -34.08
CA ASN A 199 -12.05 -6.29 -34.40
C ASN A 199 -11.99 -5.07 -33.46
N LYS A 200 -12.34 -3.89 -33.99
CA LYS A 200 -12.30 -2.63 -33.24
C LYS A 200 -13.65 -1.92 -33.28
N LEU A 201 -14.17 -1.57 -32.12
CA LEU A 201 -15.46 -0.88 -31.96
C LEU A 201 -15.23 0.43 -31.22
N TYR A 202 -15.40 1.60 -31.83
CA TYR A 202 -15.16 2.89 -31.13
C TYR A 202 -16.03 4.04 -31.67
N GLY A 203 -16.27 5.07 -30.88
CA GLY A 203 -17.08 6.23 -31.29
C GLY A 203 -18.57 5.96 -31.49
N ASN A 204 -19.06 4.75 -31.18
CA ASN A 204 -20.46 4.39 -31.41
C ASN A 204 -21.36 4.89 -30.28
N VAL A 205 -22.57 5.33 -30.61
CA VAL A 205 -23.62 5.71 -29.66
C VAL A 205 -24.69 4.62 -29.65
N ILE A 206 -24.81 3.87 -28.57
CA ILE A 206 -25.72 2.73 -28.44
C ILE A 206 -26.78 3.04 -27.38
N SER A 207 -28.06 2.90 -27.71
CA SER A 207 -29.14 3.16 -26.76
C SER A 207 -30.39 2.31 -26.97
N ASN A 208 -31.23 2.22 -25.92
CA ASN A 208 -32.50 1.48 -25.94
C ASN A 208 -32.35 -0.01 -26.28
N VAL A 209 -31.25 -0.60 -25.83
CA VAL A 209 -30.89 -2.01 -26.02
C VAL A 209 -31.08 -2.79 -24.71
N TYR A 210 -31.02 -4.11 -24.75
CA TYR A 210 -30.93 -4.89 -23.51
C TYR A 210 -29.48 -5.00 -23.02
N LYS A 211 -28.54 -5.27 -23.94
CA LYS A 211 -27.08 -5.21 -23.70
C LYS A 211 -26.41 -4.30 -24.72
N GLY A 212 -25.37 -3.58 -24.32
CA GLY A 212 -24.67 -2.64 -25.20
C GLY A 212 -23.80 -3.34 -26.23
N ILE A 213 -22.58 -3.69 -25.82
CA ILE A 213 -21.60 -4.42 -26.64
C ILE A 213 -21.30 -5.75 -25.99
N VAL A 214 -21.39 -6.83 -26.76
CA VAL A 214 -21.13 -8.19 -26.27
C VAL A 214 -20.11 -8.85 -27.18
N ALA A 215 -19.07 -9.45 -26.60
CA ALA A 215 -18.07 -10.25 -27.31
C ALA A 215 -17.90 -11.61 -26.61
N ILE A 216 -18.36 -12.68 -27.26
CA ILE A 216 -18.36 -14.04 -26.72
C ILE A 216 -17.60 -14.96 -27.67
N SER A 217 -16.57 -15.60 -27.11
CA SER A 217 -15.70 -16.56 -27.80
C SER A 217 -16.04 -18.02 -27.41
N SER A 218 -15.34 -19.00 -28.00
CA SER A 218 -15.40 -20.41 -27.59
C SER A 218 -14.52 -20.72 -26.36
N SER A 219 -14.76 -21.87 -25.72
CA SER A 219 -14.01 -22.30 -24.53
C SER A 219 -12.64 -22.91 -24.83
N THR A 220 -12.40 -23.39 -26.06
CA THR A 220 -11.18 -24.11 -26.48
C THR A 220 -10.20 -23.22 -27.26
N VAL A 221 -10.60 -22.80 -28.47
CA VAL A 221 -9.85 -21.84 -29.29
C VAL A 221 -10.53 -20.49 -29.16
N ARG A 222 -9.79 -19.47 -28.73
CA ARG A 222 -10.36 -18.20 -28.26
C ARG A 222 -10.09 -17.07 -29.21
N ASP A 223 -11.08 -16.19 -29.37
CA ASP A 223 -10.90 -14.92 -30.07
C ASP A 223 -9.84 -14.08 -29.35
N ILE A 224 -9.05 -13.34 -30.13
CA ILE A 224 -7.86 -12.62 -29.66
C ILE A 224 -7.88 -11.16 -30.11
N ASP A 225 -7.29 -10.28 -29.28
CA ASP A 225 -6.95 -8.89 -29.62
C ASP A 225 -8.15 -8.05 -30.13
N ASN A 226 -9.37 -8.35 -29.66
CA ASN A 226 -10.52 -7.48 -29.87
C ASN A 226 -10.41 -6.23 -28.99
N GLU A 227 -10.71 -5.07 -29.56
CA GLU A 227 -10.69 -3.78 -28.88
C GLU A 227 -12.11 -3.20 -28.80
N ILE A 228 -12.68 -3.20 -27.59
CA ILE A 228 -13.95 -2.56 -27.29
C ILE A 228 -13.65 -1.16 -26.76
N GLY A 229 -13.72 -0.21 -27.68
CA GLY A 229 -13.21 1.14 -27.53
C GLY A 229 -11.68 1.19 -27.71
N VAL A 230 -11.20 2.35 -28.15
CA VAL A 230 -9.79 2.56 -28.54
C VAL A 230 -9.29 3.84 -27.88
N ASN A 231 -8.14 3.75 -27.22
CA ASN A 231 -7.53 4.91 -26.56
C ASN A 231 -7.14 5.98 -27.60
N GLY A 232 -7.39 7.26 -27.28
CA GLY A 232 -7.14 8.38 -28.19
C GLY A 232 -8.18 8.55 -29.32
N GLN A 233 -9.17 7.67 -29.42
CA GLN A 233 -10.33 7.82 -30.33
C GLN A 233 -11.55 8.36 -29.58
N THR A 234 -12.62 8.68 -30.30
CA THR A 234 -13.92 8.96 -29.68
C THR A 234 -14.42 7.73 -28.90
N ALA A 235 -14.90 7.94 -27.68
CA ALA A 235 -15.40 6.85 -26.84
C ALA A 235 -16.68 6.22 -27.41
N ASN A 236 -16.92 4.92 -27.17
CA ASN A 236 -18.28 4.39 -27.30
C ASN A 236 -19.14 4.95 -26.15
N SER A 237 -20.37 5.34 -26.44
CA SER A 237 -21.35 5.82 -25.47
C SER A 237 -22.55 4.88 -25.43
N ILE A 238 -22.71 4.15 -24.33
CA ILE A 238 -23.75 3.14 -24.13
C ILE A 238 -24.72 3.64 -23.05
N THR A 239 -25.99 3.81 -23.42
CA THR A 239 -27.03 4.41 -22.57
C THR A 239 -28.34 3.63 -22.57
N ASN A 240 -29.22 3.82 -21.57
CA ASN A 240 -30.57 3.24 -21.52
C ASN A 240 -30.62 1.73 -21.87
N TRP A 241 -29.77 0.95 -21.20
CA TRP A 241 -29.72 -0.51 -21.33
C TRP A 241 -30.34 -1.22 -20.11
N GLY A 242 -30.74 -2.48 -20.28
CA GLY A 242 -31.40 -3.30 -19.26
C GLY A 242 -32.92 -3.05 -19.12
N GLY A 243 -33.49 -3.43 -17.97
CA GLY A 243 -34.90 -3.18 -17.63
C GLY A 243 -35.82 -4.42 -17.52
N SER A 244 -35.27 -5.61 -17.28
CA SER A 244 -36.04 -6.87 -17.13
C SER A 244 -35.65 -7.66 -15.87
N THR A 245 -36.17 -8.88 -15.71
CA THR A 245 -35.90 -9.81 -14.60
C THR A 245 -34.65 -10.67 -14.78
N VAL A 246 -33.99 -10.59 -15.94
CA VAL A 246 -32.69 -11.26 -16.21
C VAL A 246 -31.52 -10.28 -16.04
N SER A 247 -30.29 -10.80 -16.06
CA SER A 247 -29.09 -9.97 -15.88
C SER A 247 -28.82 -9.12 -17.12
N ALA A 248 -28.36 -7.88 -16.91
CA ALA A 248 -28.08 -6.91 -17.97
C ALA A 248 -26.64 -6.38 -17.86
N GLU A 249 -26.03 -6.13 -19.02
CA GLU A 249 -24.63 -5.72 -19.15
C GLU A 249 -24.49 -4.56 -20.15
N GLY A 250 -23.80 -3.49 -19.78
CA GLY A 250 -23.40 -2.44 -20.72
C GLY A 250 -22.38 -2.97 -21.73
N ILE A 251 -21.27 -3.53 -21.21
CA ILE A 251 -20.27 -4.26 -22.00
C ILE A 251 -19.99 -5.62 -21.38
N ARG A 252 -19.99 -6.68 -22.20
CA ARG A 252 -19.58 -8.03 -21.78
C ARG A 252 -18.53 -8.58 -22.73
N CYS A 253 -17.37 -8.96 -22.19
CA CYS A 253 -16.36 -9.74 -22.91
C CYS A 253 -16.15 -11.09 -22.21
N GLU A 254 -16.23 -12.18 -22.96
CA GLU A 254 -16.15 -13.54 -22.40
C GLU A 254 -15.31 -14.46 -23.27
N GLY A 255 -14.36 -15.15 -22.64
CA GLY A 255 -13.54 -16.18 -23.30
C GLY A 255 -12.53 -15.62 -24.30
N GLN A 256 -12.09 -14.37 -24.16
CA GLN A 256 -11.17 -13.69 -25.07
C GLN A 256 -9.70 -13.82 -24.59
N ILE A 257 -8.73 -13.54 -25.45
CA ILE A 257 -7.31 -13.38 -25.10
C ILE A 257 -6.85 -11.99 -25.53
N ASN A 258 -6.09 -11.28 -24.69
CA ASN A 258 -5.58 -9.92 -24.99
C ASN A 258 -6.69 -8.91 -25.32
N VAL A 259 -7.89 -9.11 -24.76
CA VAL A 259 -9.00 -8.17 -24.96
C VAL A 259 -8.70 -6.85 -24.28
N LYS A 260 -9.02 -5.76 -24.98
CA LYS A 260 -8.94 -4.40 -24.45
C LYS A 260 -10.35 -3.82 -24.38
N ILE A 261 -10.75 -3.37 -23.20
CA ILE A 261 -12.01 -2.65 -23.00
C ILE A 261 -11.61 -1.24 -22.57
N ASN A 262 -11.43 -0.36 -23.55
CA ASN A 262 -10.74 0.90 -23.35
C ASN A 262 -11.60 2.08 -23.78
N ASN A 263 -11.63 3.18 -23.01
CA ASN A 263 -12.26 4.44 -23.44
C ASN A 263 -13.75 4.29 -23.83
N ASN A 264 -14.56 3.73 -22.93
CA ASN A 264 -16.02 3.65 -23.07
C ASN A 264 -16.74 4.46 -22.00
N ILE A 265 -17.87 5.05 -22.35
CA ILE A 265 -18.81 5.72 -21.45
C ILE A 265 -20.05 4.84 -21.33
N VAL A 266 -20.31 4.29 -20.15
CA VAL A 266 -21.43 3.38 -19.91
C VAL A 266 -22.34 3.95 -18.82
N SER A 267 -23.59 4.23 -19.16
CA SER A 267 -24.60 4.67 -18.19
C SER A 267 -25.94 3.95 -18.35
N GLY A 268 -26.57 3.51 -17.28
CA GLY A 268 -27.87 2.81 -17.36
C GLY A 268 -28.10 1.76 -16.28
N GLY A 269 -28.81 0.69 -16.65
CA GLY A 269 -29.17 -0.42 -15.74
C GLY A 269 -30.54 -0.29 -15.06
N ASN A 270 -31.22 0.85 -15.22
CA ASN A 270 -32.47 1.15 -14.51
C ASN A 270 -33.58 0.12 -14.78
N GLY A 271 -34.31 -0.27 -13.74
CA GLY A 271 -35.43 -1.20 -13.82
C GLY A 271 -35.05 -2.69 -13.88
N THR A 272 -33.76 -3.03 -13.88
CA THR A 272 -33.32 -4.44 -13.90
C THR A 272 -33.46 -5.09 -12.52
N ALA A 273 -34.10 -6.25 -12.42
CA ALA A 273 -34.34 -6.97 -11.16
C ALA A 273 -33.29 -8.04 -10.82
N ASN A 274 -32.35 -8.34 -11.72
CA ASN A 274 -31.21 -9.25 -11.53
C ASN A 274 -29.86 -8.50 -11.55
N ALA A 275 -28.73 -9.20 -11.52
CA ALA A 275 -27.39 -8.61 -11.50
C ALA A 275 -27.16 -7.64 -12.67
N VAL A 276 -26.58 -6.48 -12.38
CA VAL A 276 -26.30 -5.41 -13.34
C VAL A 276 -24.80 -5.16 -13.40
N TYR A 277 -24.24 -5.16 -14.60
CA TYR A 277 -22.83 -4.91 -14.85
C TYR A 277 -22.68 -3.74 -15.82
N GLY A 278 -21.99 -2.67 -15.40
CA GLY A 278 -21.55 -1.66 -16.36
C GLY A 278 -20.61 -2.30 -17.39
N ILE A 279 -19.53 -2.88 -16.89
CA ILE A 279 -18.56 -3.66 -17.68
C ILE A 279 -18.28 -4.98 -16.95
N ILE A 280 -18.31 -6.10 -17.68
CA ILE A 280 -17.86 -7.41 -17.21
C ILE A 280 -16.90 -8.05 -18.21
N ALA A 281 -15.75 -8.50 -17.71
CA ALA A 281 -14.78 -9.28 -18.48
C ALA A 281 -14.52 -10.60 -17.77
N THR A 282 -14.73 -11.73 -18.45
CA THR A 282 -14.69 -13.07 -17.85
C THR A 282 -13.97 -14.09 -18.75
N LEU A 283 -13.44 -15.16 -18.15
CA LEU A 283 -12.84 -16.30 -18.85
C LEU A 283 -13.56 -17.61 -18.45
N PHE A 284 -13.65 -18.56 -19.39
CA PHE A 284 -14.11 -19.92 -19.10
C PHE A 284 -13.03 -20.74 -18.38
N GLY A 285 -13.21 -21.02 -17.09
CA GLY A 285 -12.41 -21.97 -16.32
C GLY A 285 -10.91 -21.61 -16.18
N ALA A 286 -10.16 -22.47 -15.49
CA ALA A 286 -8.69 -22.38 -15.43
C ALA A 286 -8.10 -23.01 -16.71
N THR A 287 -7.28 -22.27 -17.46
CA THR A 287 -6.70 -22.75 -18.73
C THR A 287 -5.18 -22.74 -18.76
N ALA A 288 -4.62 -23.58 -19.64
CA ALA A 288 -3.18 -23.69 -19.90
C ALA A 288 -2.60 -22.50 -20.71
N SER A 289 -3.43 -21.73 -21.42
CA SER A 289 -3.04 -20.43 -21.97
C SER A 289 -3.50 -19.33 -21.01
N ALA A 290 -2.59 -18.41 -20.70
CA ALA A 290 -2.74 -17.41 -19.66
C ALA A 290 -3.05 -16.05 -20.32
N PRO A 291 -4.33 -15.65 -20.46
CA PRO A 291 -4.68 -14.42 -21.19
C PRO A 291 -4.31 -13.15 -20.41
N ASN A 292 -4.01 -12.08 -21.16
CA ASN A 292 -3.91 -10.73 -20.62
C ASN A 292 -5.21 -9.97 -20.84
N TYR A 293 -5.71 -9.26 -19.84
CA TYR A 293 -6.91 -8.43 -19.95
C TYR A 293 -6.56 -7.00 -19.57
N GLU A 294 -6.95 -6.03 -20.39
CA GLU A 294 -6.81 -4.61 -20.10
C GLU A 294 -8.20 -3.95 -20.08
N ILE A 295 -8.55 -3.34 -18.96
CA ILE A 295 -9.76 -2.52 -18.82
C ILE A 295 -9.29 -1.14 -18.40
N SER A 296 -9.35 -0.17 -19.31
CA SER A 296 -8.79 1.15 -19.04
C SER A 296 -9.57 2.34 -19.57
N TYR A 297 -9.41 3.51 -18.95
CA TYR A 297 -10.04 4.77 -19.41
C TYR A 297 -11.58 4.72 -19.56
N ASN A 298 -12.27 3.78 -18.90
CA ASN A 298 -13.74 3.71 -18.97
C ASN A 298 -14.37 4.62 -17.92
N GLN A 299 -15.51 5.23 -18.27
CA GLN A 299 -16.37 5.97 -17.35
C GLN A 299 -17.69 5.21 -17.19
N VAL A 300 -18.03 4.81 -15.97
CA VAL A 300 -19.19 3.96 -15.70
C VAL A 300 -20.07 4.58 -14.61
N SER A 301 -21.37 4.66 -14.88
CA SER A 301 -22.40 5.07 -13.94
C SER A 301 -23.62 4.15 -14.02
N VAL A 302 -23.88 3.38 -12.97
CA VAL A 302 -24.96 2.39 -12.95
C VAL A 302 -26.04 2.80 -11.96
N THR A 303 -27.30 2.79 -12.40
CA THR A 303 -28.46 3.06 -11.55
C THR A 303 -29.36 1.84 -11.50
N VAL A 304 -29.61 1.31 -10.30
CA VAL A 304 -30.50 0.18 -10.07
C VAL A 304 -31.51 0.52 -8.98
N ASN A 305 -32.80 0.43 -9.32
CA ASN A 305 -33.92 0.72 -8.42
C ASN A 305 -34.62 -0.54 -7.87
N SER A 306 -34.04 -1.73 -8.09
CA SER A 306 -34.58 -3.02 -7.63
C SER A 306 -33.89 -3.52 -6.36
N SER A 307 -34.64 -4.28 -5.55
CA SER A 307 -34.25 -4.67 -4.19
C SER A 307 -33.26 -5.84 -4.10
N SER A 308 -33.13 -6.69 -5.12
CA SER A 308 -32.58 -8.06 -4.98
C SER A 308 -31.22 -8.34 -5.61
N SER A 309 -30.51 -7.37 -6.22
CA SER A 309 -29.41 -7.69 -7.14
C SER A 309 -28.08 -7.04 -6.80
N ALA A 310 -26.97 -7.75 -7.05
CA ALA A 310 -25.65 -7.14 -6.95
C ALA A 310 -25.43 -6.20 -8.14
N THR A 311 -24.89 -5.00 -7.86
CA THR A 311 -24.51 -4.02 -8.88
C THR A 311 -23.00 -3.96 -8.99
N PHE A 312 -22.49 -3.95 -10.22
CA PHE A 312 -21.08 -3.82 -10.52
C PHE A 312 -20.87 -2.65 -11.48
N GLY A 313 -19.98 -1.71 -11.15
CA GLY A 313 -19.46 -0.76 -12.12
C GLY A 313 -18.61 -1.50 -13.14
N ILE A 314 -17.46 -2.03 -12.70
CA ILE A 314 -16.54 -2.83 -13.50
C ILE A 314 -16.20 -4.11 -12.74
N ARG A 315 -16.31 -5.26 -13.41
CA ARG A 315 -15.92 -6.56 -12.84
C ARG A 315 -15.02 -7.34 -13.80
N ALA A 316 -13.82 -7.67 -13.35
CA ALA A 316 -12.87 -8.52 -14.04
C ALA A 316 -12.77 -9.88 -13.34
N LEU A 317 -13.30 -10.91 -13.98
CA LEU A 317 -13.24 -12.32 -13.57
C LEU A 317 -12.15 -13.11 -14.31
N ALA A 318 -11.29 -12.41 -15.06
CA ALA A 318 -10.25 -13.03 -15.87
C ALA A 318 -9.31 -13.88 -15.01
N THR A 319 -9.02 -15.09 -15.47
CA THR A 319 -7.99 -15.99 -14.93
C THR A 319 -6.83 -16.04 -15.92
N GLY A 320 -5.60 -16.32 -15.48
CA GLY A 320 -4.44 -16.35 -16.40
C GLY A 320 -3.23 -15.56 -15.95
N ASP A 321 -2.63 -14.80 -16.87
CA ASP A 321 -1.32 -14.16 -16.66
C ASP A 321 -1.48 -12.79 -16.01
N THR A 322 -1.70 -11.74 -16.82
CA THR A 322 -1.75 -10.36 -16.33
C THR A 322 -3.12 -9.70 -16.52
N VAL A 323 -3.66 -9.14 -15.44
CA VAL A 323 -4.90 -8.36 -15.46
C VAL A 323 -4.61 -6.91 -15.10
N LEU A 324 -4.93 -5.98 -16.00
CA LEU A 324 -4.70 -4.55 -15.88
C LEU A 324 -6.04 -3.82 -15.74
N LEU A 325 -6.28 -3.19 -14.59
CA LEU A 325 -7.42 -2.30 -14.37
C LEU A 325 -6.88 -0.91 -14.04
N HIS A 326 -6.94 0.02 -14.99
CA HIS A 326 -6.37 1.35 -14.74
C HIS A 326 -7.07 2.51 -15.41
N HIS A 327 -6.96 3.70 -14.81
CA HIS A 327 -7.54 4.94 -15.36
C HIS A 327 -9.07 4.86 -15.57
N ASN A 328 -9.76 3.92 -14.92
CA ASN A 328 -11.21 3.83 -14.98
C ASN A 328 -11.85 4.74 -13.93
N THR A 329 -13.03 5.27 -14.23
CA THR A 329 -13.86 6.05 -13.33
C THR A 329 -15.19 5.34 -13.13
N VAL A 330 -15.51 4.91 -11.90
CA VAL A 330 -16.84 4.45 -11.51
C VAL A 330 -17.47 5.49 -10.60
N GLU A 331 -18.51 6.16 -11.10
CA GLU A 331 -19.06 7.32 -10.41
C GLU A 331 -20.57 7.49 -10.51
N ASN A 332 -21.11 8.20 -9.51
CA ASN A 332 -22.52 8.56 -9.44
C ASN A 332 -23.46 7.36 -9.57
N CYS A 333 -22.99 6.16 -9.23
CA CYS A 333 -23.84 4.98 -9.23
C CYS A 333 -24.84 5.07 -8.09
N ASN A 334 -26.08 4.64 -8.35
CA ASN A 334 -27.13 4.56 -7.35
C ASN A 334 -27.66 3.13 -7.26
N ALA A 335 -27.29 2.44 -6.20
CA ALA A 335 -27.68 1.07 -5.91
C ALA A 335 -28.75 1.05 -4.82
N ALA A 336 -30.02 1.10 -5.21
CA ALA A 336 -31.15 1.13 -4.28
C ALA A 336 -31.57 -0.28 -3.81
N HIS A 337 -30.61 -1.11 -3.43
CA HIS A 337 -30.86 -2.48 -2.96
C HIS A 337 -31.38 -2.48 -1.52
N SER A 338 -32.04 -3.57 -1.11
CA SER A 338 -32.36 -3.79 0.32
C SER A 338 -31.19 -4.47 1.05
N SER A 339 -30.61 -5.54 0.49
CA SER A 339 -29.55 -6.33 1.14
C SER A 339 -28.38 -6.73 0.22
N SER A 340 -28.49 -6.51 -1.10
CA SER A 340 -27.44 -6.85 -2.05
C SER A 340 -26.27 -5.84 -2.06
N ALA A 341 -25.12 -6.29 -2.54
CA ALA A 341 -23.90 -5.48 -2.55
C ALA A 341 -23.82 -4.51 -3.74
N PHE A 342 -23.23 -3.35 -3.50
CA PHE A 342 -22.68 -2.49 -4.55
C PHE A 342 -21.18 -2.76 -4.68
N ASN A 343 -20.71 -2.88 -5.92
CA ASN A 343 -19.33 -3.15 -6.26
C ASN A 343 -18.86 -2.10 -7.28
N GLY A 344 -17.83 -1.31 -6.93
CA GLY A 344 -17.27 -0.29 -7.82
C GLY A 344 -16.43 -0.93 -8.92
N ILE A 345 -15.13 -1.07 -8.67
CA ILE A 345 -14.16 -1.75 -9.55
C ILE A 345 -13.66 -3.00 -8.83
N VAL A 346 -13.88 -4.16 -9.42
CA VAL A 346 -13.59 -5.45 -8.80
C VAL A 346 -12.78 -6.33 -9.73
N HIS A 347 -11.68 -6.87 -9.21
CA HIS A 347 -11.03 -8.06 -9.71
C HIS A 347 -11.18 -9.19 -8.68
N ASP A 348 -11.92 -10.23 -9.06
CA ASP A 348 -12.28 -11.37 -8.21
C ASP A 348 -12.27 -12.69 -9.02
N PRO A 349 -11.11 -13.13 -9.54
CA PRO A 349 -11.01 -14.26 -10.46
C PRO A 349 -11.62 -15.54 -9.88
N THR A 350 -12.27 -16.32 -10.76
CA THR A 350 -12.85 -17.64 -10.41
C THR A 350 -11.83 -18.78 -10.39
N GLY A 351 -10.56 -18.44 -10.65
CA GLY A 351 -9.39 -19.33 -10.67
C GLY A 351 -8.13 -18.53 -10.30
N VAL A 352 -6.97 -18.98 -10.78
CA VAL A 352 -5.68 -18.33 -10.49
C VAL A 352 -5.41 -17.23 -11.50
N THR A 353 -5.06 -16.04 -11.01
CA THR A 353 -4.42 -14.96 -11.77
C THR A 353 -2.97 -14.82 -11.32
N ASN A 354 -2.02 -14.82 -12.25
CA ASN A 354 -0.59 -14.70 -11.92
C ASN A 354 -0.28 -13.30 -11.38
N ALA A 355 -0.64 -12.24 -12.11
CA ALA A 355 -0.44 -10.86 -11.70
C ALA A 355 -1.66 -9.98 -11.97
N ALA A 356 -2.02 -9.13 -11.02
CA ALA A 356 -3.05 -8.12 -11.19
C ALA A 356 -2.53 -6.74 -10.77
N TYR A 357 -2.76 -5.73 -11.62
CA TYR A 357 -2.36 -4.36 -11.38
C TYR A 357 -3.60 -3.46 -11.43
N ILE A 358 -3.93 -2.85 -10.29
CA ILE A 358 -5.10 -1.99 -10.13
C ILE A 358 -4.59 -0.59 -9.78
N TYR A 359 -4.58 0.33 -10.74
CA TYR A 359 -3.94 1.62 -10.53
C TYR A 359 -4.56 2.80 -11.25
N ASN A 360 -4.37 4.01 -10.72
CA ASN A 360 -4.93 5.26 -11.30
C ASN A 360 -6.45 5.22 -11.52
N ASN A 361 -7.20 4.37 -10.83
CA ASN A 361 -8.66 4.36 -10.93
C ASN A 361 -9.30 5.36 -9.97
N ILE A 362 -10.50 5.80 -10.31
CA ILE A 362 -11.33 6.70 -9.50
C ILE A 362 -12.66 5.99 -9.19
N VAL A 363 -13.00 5.85 -7.91
CA VAL A 363 -14.32 5.36 -7.47
C VAL A 363 -14.95 6.41 -6.56
N ARG A 364 -15.96 7.13 -7.07
CA ARG A 364 -16.49 8.30 -6.36
C ARG A 364 -17.99 8.52 -6.42
N ASN A 365 -18.52 9.21 -5.40
CA ASN A 365 -19.92 9.66 -5.37
C ASN A 365 -20.97 8.56 -5.59
N ASN A 366 -20.63 7.30 -5.28
CA ASN A 366 -21.56 6.18 -5.41
C ASN A 366 -22.39 6.02 -4.14
N THR A 367 -23.65 5.61 -4.28
CA THR A 367 -24.58 5.43 -3.16
C THR A 367 -25.16 4.03 -3.11
N LEU A 368 -25.15 3.40 -1.93
CA LEU A 368 -25.86 2.16 -1.61
C LEU A 368 -26.86 2.41 -0.46
N SER A 369 -28.17 2.25 -0.70
CA SER A 369 -29.20 2.48 0.33
C SER A 369 -29.48 1.28 1.23
N GLY A 370 -29.08 0.07 0.82
CA GLY A 370 -29.37 -1.18 1.52
C GLY A 370 -28.41 -1.50 2.66
N THR A 371 -28.61 -2.65 3.30
CA THR A 371 -27.74 -3.22 4.34
C THR A 371 -26.57 -4.03 3.79
N GLY A 372 -26.58 -4.34 2.49
CA GLY A 372 -25.49 -5.04 1.81
C GLY A 372 -24.14 -4.31 1.85
N SER A 373 -23.08 -5.00 1.43
CA SER A 373 -21.73 -4.44 1.43
C SER A 373 -21.53 -3.44 0.30
N CYS A 374 -20.81 -2.36 0.58
CA CYS A 374 -20.35 -1.39 -0.41
C CYS A 374 -18.84 -1.62 -0.63
N ASN A 375 -18.49 -2.31 -1.71
CA ASN A 375 -17.11 -2.66 -2.04
C ASN A 375 -16.64 -1.73 -3.18
N LEU A 376 -15.73 -0.80 -2.91
CA LEU A 376 -15.43 0.27 -3.86
C LEU A 376 -14.31 -0.12 -4.82
N LEU A 377 -13.16 -0.55 -4.31
CA LEU A 377 -12.04 -1.06 -5.09
C LEU A 377 -11.59 -2.41 -4.52
N VAL A 378 -11.59 -3.46 -5.34
CA VAL A 378 -11.34 -4.83 -4.86
C VAL A 378 -10.32 -5.57 -5.73
N GLY A 379 -9.31 -6.14 -5.09
CA GLY A 379 -8.41 -7.15 -5.66
C GLY A 379 -8.38 -8.38 -4.75
N SER A 380 -9.28 -9.33 -4.98
CA SER A 380 -9.47 -10.50 -4.09
C SER A 380 -9.44 -11.80 -4.90
N GLY A 381 -9.65 -12.96 -4.26
CA GLY A 381 -9.56 -14.26 -4.94
C GLY A 381 -8.11 -14.77 -5.04
N THR A 382 -7.89 -15.80 -5.86
CA THR A 382 -6.57 -16.43 -6.00
C THR A 382 -5.71 -15.66 -7.00
N ILE A 383 -5.04 -14.62 -6.50
CA ILE A 383 -4.03 -13.86 -7.25
C ILE A 383 -2.66 -14.23 -6.65
N ASN A 384 -1.60 -14.41 -7.46
CA ASN A 384 -0.26 -14.64 -6.90
C ASN A 384 0.41 -13.32 -6.50
N TYR A 385 0.33 -12.30 -7.37
CA TYR A 385 0.90 -10.98 -7.17
C TYR A 385 -0.15 -9.89 -7.45
N LEU A 386 -0.49 -9.10 -6.43
CA LEU A 386 -1.40 -7.97 -6.56
C LEU A 386 -0.68 -6.66 -6.24
N ILE A 387 -0.76 -5.69 -7.14
CA ILE A 387 -0.34 -4.31 -6.86
C ILE A 387 -1.55 -3.40 -6.98
N VAL A 388 -1.85 -2.66 -5.91
CA VAL A 388 -2.91 -1.65 -5.85
C VAL A 388 -2.30 -0.31 -5.55
N HIS A 389 -2.15 0.56 -6.55
CA HIS A 389 -1.45 1.83 -6.33
C HIS A 389 -2.07 3.04 -7.00
N SER A 390 -1.88 4.22 -6.42
CA SER A 390 -2.26 5.50 -7.03
C SER A 390 -3.76 5.62 -7.38
N ASN A 391 -4.64 4.87 -6.71
CA ASN A 391 -6.08 4.97 -6.90
C ASN A 391 -6.70 6.04 -5.99
N GLN A 392 -7.87 6.56 -6.38
CA GLN A 392 -8.67 7.49 -5.59
C GLN A 392 -10.05 6.92 -5.28
N VAL A 393 -10.41 6.84 -4.00
CA VAL A 393 -11.73 6.33 -3.56
C VAL A 393 -12.37 7.36 -2.63
N TYR A 394 -13.39 8.09 -3.10
CA TYR A 394 -13.92 9.21 -2.31
C TYR A 394 -15.39 9.60 -2.51
N GLY A 395 -15.99 10.22 -1.50
CA GLY A 395 -17.36 10.75 -1.58
C GLY A 395 -18.44 9.68 -1.68
N ASN A 396 -18.11 8.40 -1.46
CA ASN A 396 -19.06 7.30 -1.55
C ASN A 396 -19.86 7.18 -0.24
N GLN A 397 -21.14 6.84 -0.36
CA GLN A 397 -22.05 6.79 0.77
C GLN A 397 -22.80 5.46 0.81
N LYS A 398 -22.85 4.86 1.99
CA LYS A 398 -23.77 3.76 2.28
C LYS A 398 -24.84 4.28 3.22
N THR A 399 -25.96 4.71 2.64
CA THR A 399 -27.03 5.42 3.36
C THR A 399 -27.94 4.48 4.15
N GLY A 400 -27.84 3.16 3.93
CA GLY A 400 -28.49 2.16 4.76
C GLY A 400 -27.95 2.13 6.19
N ALA A 401 -28.81 1.76 7.15
CA ALA A 401 -28.56 1.95 8.58
C ALA A 401 -27.51 1.01 9.23
N SER A 402 -26.95 0.08 8.46
CA SER A 402 -25.93 -0.88 8.91
C SER A 402 -25.22 -1.53 7.74
N GLY A 403 -24.13 -2.26 8.01
CA GLY A 403 -23.37 -3.04 7.03
C GLY A 403 -21.93 -2.57 6.87
N ILE A 404 -21.30 -2.97 5.77
CA ILE A 404 -19.84 -2.79 5.56
C ILE A 404 -19.59 -1.89 4.36
N MET A 405 -18.61 -0.99 4.49
CA MET A 405 -17.99 -0.28 3.38
C MET A 405 -16.48 -0.61 3.34
N ASN A 406 -16.05 -1.27 2.27
CA ASN A 406 -14.65 -1.56 2.01
C ASN A 406 -14.17 -0.60 0.92
N CYS A 407 -13.35 0.40 1.28
CA CYS A 407 -12.85 1.36 0.31
C CYS A 407 -11.82 0.70 -0.63
N ILE A 408 -10.79 0.10 -0.05
CA ILE A 408 -9.87 -0.81 -0.74
C ILE A 408 -9.92 -2.16 -0.03
N GLN A 409 -10.25 -3.22 -0.77
CA GLN A 409 -10.29 -4.60 -0.26
C GLN A 409 -9.31 -5.48 -1.03
N THR A 410 -8.46 -6.20 -0.29
CA THR A 410 -7.56 -7.20 -0.85
C THR A 410 -7.80 -8.59 -0.24
N GLY A 411 -7.26 -9.62 -0.89
CA GLY A 411 -7.41 -11.00 -0.40
C GLY A 411 -6.56 -12.06 -1.10
N THR A 412 -5.30 -11.78 -1.39
CA THR A 412 -4.37 -12.61 -2.20
C THR A 412 -3.15 -13.09 -1.39
N ALA A 413 -2.32 -13.98 -1.95
CA ALA A 413 -1.08 -14.47 -1.35
C ALA A 413 0.02 -13.41 -1.20
N SER A 414 0.31 -12.59 -2.22
CA SER A 414 1.33 -11.52 -2.12
C SER A 414 0.75 -10.22 -2.64
N LEU A 415 0.75 -9.18 -1.80
CA LEU A 415 0.21 -7.88 -2.18
C LEU A 415 1.07 -6.70 -1.74
N GLU A 416 1.03 -5.67 -2.58
CA GLU A 416 1.51 -4.32 -2.31
C GLU A 416 0.36 -3.32 -2.54
N CYS A 417 0.11 -2.46 -1.56
CA CYS A 417 -0.93 -1.45 -1.61
C CYS A 417 -0.33 -0.10 -1.24
N ASP A 418 -0.14 0.78 -2.22
CA ASP A 418 0.62 2.01 -1.99
C ASP A 418 0.09 3.25 -2.69
N SER A 419 0.47 4.43 -2.17
CA SER A 419 0.20 5.70 -2.83
C SER A 419 -1.29 5.96 -3.14
N ASN A 420 -2.22 5.26 -2.48
CA ASN A 420 -3.66 5.43 -2.71
C ASN A 420 -4.22 6.58 -1.84
N LEU A 421 -5.26 7.23 -2.36
CA LEU A 421 -5.97 8.32 -1.71
C LEU A 421 -7.42 7.89 -1.39
N VAL A 422 -7.75 7.73 -0.12
CA VAL A 422 -9.08 7.27 0.32
C VAL A 422 -9.70 8.29 1.25
N TYR A 423 -10.80 8.94 0.85
CA TYR A 423 -11.33 10.04 1.67
C TYR A 423 -12.81 10.37 1.52
N ASN A 424 -13.38 11.04 2.53
CA ASN A 424 -14.77 11.51 2.51
C ASN A 424 -15.79 10.39 2.21
N ASN A 425 -15.53 9.16 2.66
CA ASN A 425 -16.46 8.03 2.50
C ASN A 425 -17.23 7.82 3.80
N SER A 426 -18.53 7.53 3.71
CA SER A 426 -19.37 7.53 4.93
C SER A 426 -20.53 6.52 4.95
N ILE A 427 -20.90 6.17 6.18
CA ILE A 427 -22.18 5.56 6.54
C ILE A 427 -22.94 6.62 7.37
N PRO A 428 -23.75 7.49 6.75
CA PRO A 428 -24.28 8.67 7.44
C PRO A 428 -25.34 8.37 8.51
N ASN A 429 -26.14 7.31 8.34
CA ASN A 429 -27.36 7.09 9.12
C ASN A 429 -27.37 5.74 9.86
N SER A 430 -26.33 5.39 10.63
CA SER A 430 -26.37 4.14 11.39
C SER A 430 -27.41 4.20 12.52
N SER A 431 -28.14 3.10 12.77
CA SER A 431 -29.19 3.06 13.81
C SER A 431 -29.27 1.74 14.59
N GLY A 432 -29.55 1.85 15.89
CA GLY A 432 -29.86 0.72 16.76
C GLY A 432 -28.65 -0.16 17.11
N THR A 433 -28.88 -1.47 17.18
CA THR A 433 -27.89 -2.48 17.61
C THR A 433 -27.11 -3.12 16.47
N SER A 434 -27.40 -2.75 15.21
CA SER A 434 -26.75 -3.35 14.04
C SER A 434 -25.37 -2.73 13.80
N SER A 435 -24.39 -3.57 13.50
CA SER A 435 -23.01 -3.13 13.30
C SER A 435 -22.81 -2.38 11.98
N SER A 436 -21.98 -1.35 12.02
CA SER A 436 -21.52 -0.60 10.84
C SER A 436 -19.99 -0.62 10.79
N PHE A 437 -19.45 -0.88 9.60
CA PHE A 437 -18.02 -1.00 9.38
C PHE A 437 -17.59 -0.13 8.20
N ILE A 438 -16.52 0.64 8.38
CA ILE A 438 -15.83 1.31 7.28
C ILE A 438 -14.33 1.05 7.39
N TYR A 439 -13.73 0.62 6.28
CA TYR A 439 -12.31 0.36 6.17
C TYR A 439 -11.73 1.19 5.04
N GLY A 440 -10.70 1.99 5.33
CA GLY A 440 -9.92 2.66 4.28
C GLY A 440 -9.17 1.64 3.43
N TYR A 441 -8.51 0.71 4.10
CA TYR A 441 -7.93 -0.50 3.55
C TYR A 441 -8.31 -1.71 4.41
N ILE A 442 -8.64 -2.84 3.78
CA ILE A 442 -8.80 -4.12 4.45
C ILE A 442 -8.18 -5.29 3.68
N ASN A 443 -7.38 -6.09 4.37
CA ASN A 443 -7.04 -7.45 3.92
C ASN A 443 -7.96 -8.47 4.58
N SER A 444 -8.76 -9.16 3.76
CA SER A 444 -9.77 -10.13 4.21
C SER A 444 -9.35 -11.59 4.01
N SER A 445 -8.09 -11.88 3.66
CA SER A 445 -7.61 -13.26 3.47
C SER A 445 -6.19 -13.51 4.00
N SER A 446 -5.76 -14.78 3.92
CA SER A 446 -4.49 -15.30 4.41
C SER A 446 -3.31 -15.03 3.47
N SER A 447 -2.92 -13.77 3.30
CA SER A 447 -1.71 -13.42 2.53
C SER A 447 -0.44 -14.06 3.11
N VAL A 448 0.51 -14.45 2.27
CA VAL A 448 1.89 -14.75 2.66
C VAL A 448 2.64 -13.44 2.95
N ARG A 449 2.43 -12.41 2.12
CA ARG A 449 3.04 -11.09 2.25
C ARG A 449 2.01 -9.97 2.04
N GLU A 450 1.99 -9.01 2.97
CA GLU A 450 1.12 -7.83 2.95
C GLU A 450 1.94 -6.58 3.23
N ILE A 451 2.17 -5.75 2.20
CA ILE A 451 2.85 -4.47 2.38
C ILE A 451 1.90 -3.33 2.01
N VAL A 452 1.69 -2.40 2.93
CA VAL A 452 0.77 -1.27 2.77
C VAL A 452 1.51 0.01 3.15
N TYR A 453 1.80 0.86 2.18
CA TYR A 453 2.69 2.00 2.44
C TYR A 453 2.37 3.26 1.65
N GLY A 454 2.75 4.43 2.16
CA GLY A 454 2.56 5.70 1.44
C GLY A 454 1.09 6.05 1.13
N ASN A 455 0.10 5.38 1.75
CA ASN A 455 -1.31 5.68 1.52
C ASN A 455 -1.76 6.87 2.37
N THR A 456 -2.68 7.66 1.83
CA THR A 456 -3.33 8.76 2.56
C THR A 456 -4.81 8.44 2.72
N ILE A 457 -5.24 8.23 3.96
CA ILE A 457 -6.59 7.79 4.31
C ILE A 457 -7.19 8.79 5.30
N TYR A 458 -8.27 9.47 4.92
CA TYR A 458 -8.87 10.46 5.82
C TYR A 458 -10.36 10.69 5.71
N ASN A 459 -10.99 11.30 6.71
CA ASN A 459 -12.42 11.64 6.69
C ASN A 459 -13.33 10.43 6.40
N LEU A 460 -13.10 9.32 7.10
CA LEU A 460 -14.00 8.16 7.08
C LEU A 460 -14.96 8.24 8.25
N THR A 461 -16.26 8.22 7.98
CA THR A 461 -17.27 8.53 9.01
C THR A 461 -18.38 7.50 9.08
N VAL A 462 -18.66 7.03 10.30
CA VAL A 462 -19.93 6.37 10.65
C VAL A 462 -20.72 7.33 11.55
N GLY A 463 -21.78 7.91 11.00
CA GLY A 463 -22.70 8.82 11.69
C GLY A 463 -23.94 8.13 12.26
N GLY A 464 -24.87 8.91 12.81
CA GLY A 464 -26.12 8.42 13.40
C GLY A 464 -25.97 7.98 14.86
N PHE A 465 -26.73 6.97 15.27
CA PHE A 465 -26.73 6.42 16.63
C PHE A 465 -26.51 4.91 16.60
N ASN A 466 -25.41 4.42 17.17
CA ASN A 466 -25.06 3.00 17.11
C ASN A 466 -24.65 2.45 18.48
N THR A 467 -25.40 1.49 19.00
CA THR A 467 -25.09 0.82 20.28
C THR A 467 -24.35 -0.50 20.10
N SER A 468 -24.03 -0.91 18.87
CA SER A 468 -23.30 -2.15 18.63
C SER A 468 -21.89 -2.08 19.18
N ALA A 469 -21.51 -3.12 19.92
CA ALA A 469 -20.15 -3.33 20.39
C ALA A 469 -19.19 -3.79 19.28
N SER A 470 -19.65 -4.01 18.05
CA SER A 470 -18.78 -4.48 16.96
C SER A 470 -18.55 -3.43 15.87
N SER A 471 -19.26 -2.30 15.89
CA SER A 471 -19.09 -1.24 14.88
C SER A 471 -17.67 -0.68 14.91
N LEU A 472 -17.07 -0.54 13.72
CA LEU A 472 -15.66 -0.24 13.57
C LEU A 472 -15.40 0.71 12.40
N VAL A 473 -14.59 1.73 12.67
CA VAL A 473 -13.95 2.58 11.66
C VAL A 473 -12.46 2.30 11.75
N ALA A 474 -11.85 1.84 10.66
CA ALA A 474 -10.40 1.69 10.63
C ALA A 474 -9.79 2.27 9.36
N GLY A 475 -8.67 2.98 9.51
CA GLY A 475 -7.87 3.43 8.37
C GLY A 475 -7.31 2.22 7.63
N ILE A 476 -6.51 1.42 8.34
CA ILE A 476 -5.95 0.15 7.87
C ILE A 476 -6.43 -0.98 8.78
N ARG A 477 -6.99 -2.05 8.20
CA ARG A 477 -7.37 -3.28 8.89
C ARG A 477 -6.74 -4.51 8.25
N SER A 478 -6.08 -5.35 9.03
CA SER A 478 -5.61 -6.66 8.56
C SER A 478 -6.08 -7.80 9.46
N ASN A 479 -6.67 -8.81 8.82
CA ASN A 479 -7.12 -10.06 9.44
C ASN A 479 -6.52 -11.30 8.74
N ALA A 480 -5.30 -11.19 8.21
CA ALA A 480 -4.65 -12.29 7.49
C ALA A 480 -4.24 -13.48 8.39
N ALA A 481 -3.55 -14.48 7.85
CA ALA A 481 -3.16 -15.69 8.58
C ALA A 481 -1.99 -15.46 9.54
N SER A 482 -1.84 -16.36 10.52
CA SER A 482 -0.70 -16.36 11.44
C SER A 482 0.66 -16.59 10.76
N THR A 483 0.70 -16.96 9.48
CA THR A 483 1.94 -17.12 8.68
C THR A 483 2.32 -15.89 7.88
N SER A 484 1.48 -14.85 7.84
CA SER A 484 1.71 -13.64 7.02
C SER A 484 2.89 -12.82 7.52
N ILE A 485 3.68 -12.28 6.59
CA ILE A 485 4.65 -11.20 6.83
C ILE A 485 3.98 -9.88 6.44
N LYS A 486 3.90 -8.95 7.38
CA LYS A 486 3.14 -7.70 7.24
C LYS A 486 4.03 -6.49 7.49
N GLU A 487 3.89 -5.47 6.66
CA GLU A 487 4.65 -4.23 6.80
C GLU A 487 3.78 -3.01 6.43
N TYR A 488 3.65 -2.09 7.38
CA TYR A 488 2.82 -0.89 7.27
C TYR A 488 3.67 0.34 7.51
N TYR A 489 3.93 1.15 6.48
CA TYR A 489 4.81 2.31 6.65
C TYR A 489 4.54 3.53 5.78
N GLY A 490 4.99 4.70 6.20
CA GLY A 490 4.76 5.95 5.46
C GLY A 490 3.28 6.30 5.25
N ASN A 491 2.34 5.67 5.95
CA ASN A 491 0.91 5.94 5.77
C ASN A 491 0.50 7.16 6.60
N GLN A 492 -0.36 7.99 6.01
CA GLN A 492 -1.00 9.13 6.67
C GLN A 492 -2.48 8.82 6.90
N ILE A 493 -2.90 8.76 8.17
CA ILE A 493 -4.25 8.34 8.55
C ILE A 493 -4.86 9.36 9.51
N TYR A 494 -5.94 10.04 9.11
CA TYR A 494 -6.54 11.07 9.96
C TYR A 494 -8.02 11.37 9.72
N GLY A 495 -8.67 12.11 10.61
CA GLY A 495 -10.07 12.50 10.46
C GLY A 495 -11.04 11.31 10.47
N LEU A 496 -10.71 10.23 11.18
CA LEU A 496 -11.60 9.06 11.28
C LEU A 496 -12.61 9.29 12.39
N SER A 497 -13.90 9.04 12.13
CA SER A 497 -14.96 9.27 13.12
C SER A 497 -16.04 8.21 13.16
N GLY A 498 -16.47 7.84 14.37
CA GLY A 498 -17.52 6.85 14.59
C GLY A 498 -18.33 7.12 15.84
N VAL A 499 -19.52 6.51 15.93
CA VAL A 499 -20.49 6.69 17.04
C VAL A 499 -20.68 5.43 17.89
N SER A 500 -19.76 4.46 17.83
CA SER A 500 -19.95 3.12 18.41
C SER A 500 -19.71 3.06 19.93
N GLY A 501 -20.59 2.37 20.66
CA GLY A 501 -20.47 2.14 22.12
C GLY A 501 -19.52 1.00 22.54
N SER A 502 -18.53 0.60 21.74
CA SER A 502 -17.74 -0.61 22.00
C SER A 502 -16.52 -0.42 22.92
N VAL A 503 -16.26 -1.46 23.73
CA VAL A 503 -15.07 -1.59 24.61
C VAL A 503 -14.16 -2.77 24.27
N THR A 504 -14.48 -3.62 23.27
CA THR A 504 -13.78 -4.91 23.04
C THR A 504 -13.29 -5.17 21.62
N THR A 505 -14.13 -5.02 20.59
CA THR A 505 -13.81 -5.39 19.20
C THR A 505 -14.20 -4.33 18.16
N GLY A 506 -14.99 -3.34 18.59
CA GLY A 506 -15.35 -2.15 17.82
C GLY A 506 -14.59 -0.91 18.31
N GLY A 507 -14.78 0.21 17.62
CA GLY A 507 -14.14 1.49 17.94
C GLY A 507 -13.73 2.25 16.70
N VAL A 508 -12.79 3.19 16.86
CA VAL A 508 -12.21 3.96 15.75
C VAL A 508 -10.69 3.87 15.86
N TYR A 509 -10.03 3.27 14.86
CA TYR A 509 -8.59 3.01 14.92
C TYR A 509 -7.88 3.50 13.66
N GLY A 510 -6.71 4.12 13.81
CA GLY A 510 -5.88 4.44 12.65
C GLY A 510 -5.43 3.16 11.93
N LEU A 511 -4.78 2.28 12.68
CA LEU A 511 -4.30 0.97 12.21
C LEU A 511 -4.72 -0.14 13.17
N TYR A 512 -5.27 -1.23 12.63
CA TYR A 512 -5.63 -2.44 13.38
C TYR A 512 -5.10 -3.68 12.67
N SER A 513 -4.05 -4.30 13.24
CA SER A 513 -3.46 -5.56 12.78
C SER A 513 -3.77 -6.73 13.74
N SER A 514 -3.97 -7.90 13.17
CA SER A 514 -4.12 -9.17 13.89
C SER A 514 -3.46 -10.30 13.11
N LEU A 515 -3.04 -11.39 13.78
CA LEU A 515 -2.55 -12.65 13.21
C LEU A 515 -1.40 -12.49 12.20
N SER A 516 -0.16 -12.77 12.59
CA SER A 516 0.99 -12.69 11.67
C SER A 516 2.19 -13.51 12.14
N ALA A 517 3.04 -13.94 11.20
CA ALA A 517 4.38 -14.43 11.51
C ALA A 517 5.30 -13.27 11.91
N SER A 518 5.19 -12.16 11.17
CA SER A 518 5.86 -10.91 11.46
C SER A 518 4.96 -9.72 11.09
N THR A 519 4.93 -8.69 11.93
CA THR A 519 4.27 -7.41 11.65
C THR A 519 5.24 -6.28 11.96
N LYS A 520 5.56 -5.45 10.97
CA LYS A 520 6.27 -4.19 11.14
C LYS A 520 5.33 -3.01 10.92
N ILE A 521 5.30 -2.07 11.85
CA ILE A 521 4.51 -0.84 11.75
C ILE A 521 5.46 0.31 12.02
N HIS A 522 5.81 1.07 10.99
CA HIS A 522 6.81 2.12 11.13
C HIS A 522 6.59 3.33 10.26
N GLU A 523 7.11 4.50 10.63
CA GLU A 523 7.03 5.71 9.80
C GLU A 523 5.58 6.11 9.44
N ASN A 524 4.59 5.70 10.24
CA ASN A 524 3.20 6.09 10.03
C ASN A 524 2.86 7.35 10.82
N LYS A 525 2.06 8.22 10.21
CA LYS A 525 1.53 9.44 10.81
C LYS A 525 0.02 9.27 11.03
N ILE A 526 -0.39 9.10 12.28
CA ILE A 526 -1.78 8.79 12.67
C ILE A 526 -2.29 9.85 13.62
N TYR A 527 -3.32 10.60 13.24
CA TYR A 527 -3.87 11.66 14.09
C TYR A 527 -5.36 11.91 13.86
N ASP A 528 -6.01 12.70 14.72
CA ASP A 528 -7.42 13.08 14.58
C ASP A 528 -8.38 11.88 14.43
N ILE A 529 -8.31 10.95 15.40
CA ILE A 529 -9.14 9.74 15.45
C ILE A 529 -10.18 9.92 16.56
N THR A 530 -11.46 9.94 16.22
CA THR A 530 -12.52 10.31 17.17
C THR A 530 -13.63 9.28 17.28
N ASN A 531 -13.97 8.84 18.49
CA ASN A 531 -15.22 8.09 18.74
C ASN A 531 -16.15 8.88 19.66
N THR A 532 -17.37 9.15 19.22
CA THR A 532 -18.38 9.90 20.00
C THR A 532 -19.40 9.01 20.70
N GLY A 533 -19.22 7.68 20.71
CA GLY A 533 -20.04 6.78 21.52
C GLY A 533 -19.80 6.96 23.02
N SER A 534 -20.86 6.85 23.84
CA SER A 534 -20.82 7.05 25.31
C SER A 534 -19.98 6.03 26.08
N THR A 535 -19.65 4.91 25.45
CA THR A 535 -18.73 3.87 25.93
C THR A 535 -17.67 3.53 24.87
N GLY A 536 -17.55 4.36 23.83
CA GLY A 536 -16.70 4.11 22.68
C GLY A 536 -15.21 4.17 23.00
N THR A 537 -14.43 3.52 22.15
CA THR A 537 -12.96 3.51 22.19
C THR A 537 -12.37 4.08 20.91
N ALA A 538 -11.23 4.73 21.03
CA ALA A 538 -10.44 5.20 19.90
C ALA A 538 -8.95 4.94 20.13
N GLY A 539 -8.21 4.63 19.06
CA GLY A 539 -6.78 4.41 19.16
C GLY A 539 -5.96 4.68 17.91
N GLY A 540 -4.67 4.92 18.09
CA GLY A 540 -3.73 5.08 16.98
C GLY A 540 -3.44 3.75 16.30
N CYS A 541 -2.74 2.87 17.02
CA CYS A 541 -2.35 1.55 16.56
C CYS A 541 -2.85 0.45 17.50
N TRP A 542 -3.54 -0.56 16.97
CA TRP A 542 -3.92 -1.77 17.69
C TRP A 542 -3.30 -3.00 17.04
N VAL A 543 -2.50 -3.75 17.81
CA VAL A 543 -2.03 -5.08 17.42
C VAL A 543 -2.56 -6.14 18.39
N SER A 544 -3.39 -7.06 17.89
CA SER A 544 -4.08 -8.03 18.76
C SER A 544 -3.43 -9.40 18.84
N SER A 545 -2.52 -9.75 17.92
CA SER A 545 -1.77 -11.01 17.92
C SER A 545 -0.63 -11.00 16.89
N GLY A 546 0.34 -11.91 17.02
CA GLY A 546 1.46 -12.09 16.08
C GLY A 546 2.71 -12.66 16.77
N SER A 547 3.58 -13.37 16.03
CA SER A 547 4.81 -13.97 16.59
C SER A 547 6.03 -13.03 16.64
N GLY A 548 6.13 -12.08 15.71
CA GLY A 548 7.21 -11.07 15.70
C GLY A 548 6.65 -9.69 15.37
N ILE A 549 6.33 -8.92 16.39
CA ILE A 549 5.73 -7.58 16.24
C ILE A 549 6.83 -6.53 16.45
N GLU A 550 6.98 -5.61 15.52
CA GLU A 550 7.89 -4.47 15.62
C GLU A 550 7.13 -3.17 15.30
N ILE A 551 7.14 -2.22 16.22
CA ILE A 551 6.47 -0.93 16.09
C ILE A 551 7.50 0.16 16.37
N TYR A 552 7.86 0.96 15.37
CA TYR A 552 8.92 1.96 15.54
C TYR A 552 8.76 3.19 14.66
N ASN A 553 9.37 4.32 15.04
CA ASN A 553 9.34 5.55 14.26
C ASN A 553 7.92 5.99 13.85
N ASN A 554 6.89 5.79 14.68
CA ASN A 554 5.54 6.28 14.35
C ASN A 554 5.24 7.59 15.08
N PHE A 555 4.48 8.48 14.44
CA PHE A 555 3.86 9.65 15.04
C PHE A 555 2.37 9.41 15.28
N ILE A 556 1.94 9.49 16.54
CA ILE A 556 0.54 9.25 16.93
C ILE A 556 0.05 10.38 17.84
N SER A 557 -1.00 11.10 17.43
CA SER A 557 -1.58 12.16 18.26
C SER A 557 -3.09 12.36 18.07
N GLU A 558 -3.70 13.31 18.79
CA GLU A 558 -5.10 13.75 18.56
C GLU A 558 -6.15 12.62 18.53
N ILE A 559 -6.01 11.64 19.41
CA ILE A 559 -7.00 10.56 19.58
C ILE A 559 -8.03 10.98 20.64
N LYS A 560 -9.31 10.96 20.31
CA LYS A 560 -10.38 11.59 21.10
C LYS A 560 -11.59 10.68 21.34
N THR A 561 -12.15 10.72 22.54
CA THR A 561 -13.44 10.10 22.85
C THR A 561 -14.30 11.00 23.75
N PRO A 562 -14.82 12.13 23.24
CA PRO A 562 -15.35 13.22 24.08
C PRO A 562 -16.51 12.83 24.99
N LEU A 563 -17.24 11.76 24.68
CA LEU A 563 -18.40 11.30 25.44
C LEU A 563 -18.16 9.99 26.20
N SER A 564 -17.01 9.34 26.02
CA SER A 564 -16.81 7.98 26.53
C SER A 564 -16.61 7.96 28.04
N THR A 565 -17.30 7.02 28.69
CA THR A 565 -17.17 6.68 30.11
C THR A 565 -16.24 5.48 30.33
N ASN A 566 -15.56 4.98 29.30
CA ASN A 566 -14.62 3.88 29.45
C ASN A 566 -13.33 4.34 30.19
N SER A 567 -12.89 3.54 31.16
CA SER A 567 -11.68 3.78 31.98
C SER A 567 -10.35 3.63 31.20
N ASN A 568 -10.42 3.17 29.95
CA ASN A 568 -9.33 3.19 28.97
C ASN A 568 -9.88 3.49 27.56
N ALA A 569 -10.62 4.59 27.41
CA ALA A 569 -11.30 4.95 26.17
C ALA A 569 -10.34 5.34 25.03
N VAL A 570 -9.25 6.03 25.36
CA VAL A 570 -8.24 6.49 24.39
C VAL A 570 -6.93 5.74 24.59
N THR A 571 -6.38 5.17 23.53
CA THR A 571 -5.04 4.54 23.58
C THR A 571 -4.18 4.92 22.37
N GLY A 572 -2.95 5.37 22.58
CA GLY A 572 -2.02 5.61 21.47
C GLY A 572 -1.62 4.31 20.77
N ILE A 573 -0.96 3.42 21.51
CA ILE A 573 -0.60 2.06 21.07
C ILE A 573 -1.24 1.02 21.98
N ASN A 574 -2.07 0.13 21.43
CA ASN A 574 -2.76 -0.92 22.16
C ASN A 574 -2.25 -2.31 21.73
N LEU A 575 -1.67 -3.05 22.66
CA LEU A 575 -1.07 -4.36 22.44
C LEU A 575 -1.80 -5.41 23.25
N THR A 576 -2.67 -6.17 22.59
CA THR A 576 -3.49 -7.20 23.26
C THR A 576 -3.02 -8.62 22.97
N SER A 577 -1.87 -8.79 22.30
CA SER A 577 -1.31 -10.10 21.96
C SER A 577 -1.00 -10.95 23.19
N THR A 578 -1.35 -12.23 23.09
CA THR A 578 -0.99 -13.28 24.04
C THR A 578 -0.37 -14.49 23.32
N THR A 579 0.18 -14.27 22.12
CA THR A 579 0.79 -15.31 21.30
C THR A 579 2.00 -15.94 22.03
N ALA A 580 2.01 -17.26 22.21
CA ALA A 580 3.12 -17.96 22.85
C ALA A 580 4.40 -17.90 22.01
N SER A 581 5.57 -17.97 22.66
CA SER A 581 6.89 -17.95 21.99
C SER A 581 7.03 -16.81 20.98
N SER A 582 6.63 -15.60 21.38
CA SER A 582 6.59 -14.42 20.53
C SER A 582 7.23 -13.20 21.18
N THR A 583 7.59 -12.23 20.34
CA THR A 583 8.20 -10.97 20.78
C THR A 583 7.41 -9.77 20.27
N ILE A 584 7.40 -8.71 21.09
CA ILE A 584 6.90 -7.40 20.74
C ILE A 584 8.01 -6.39 21.00
N LYS A 585 8.45 -5.71 19.95
CA LYS A 585 9.44 -4.64 20.00
C LYS A 585 8.74 -3.31 19.77
N VAL A 586 8.90 -2.38 20.69
CA VAL A 586 8.34 -1.03 20.59
C VAL A 586 9.48 -0.05 20.78
N TYR A 587 9.95 0.57 19.70
CA TYR A 587 11.12 1.44 19.74
C TYR A 587 10.87 2.79 19.10
N TYR A 588 11.42 3.87 19.66
CA TYR A 588 11.46 5.15 18.94
C TYR A 588 10.09 5.64 18.42
N ASN A 589 8.98 5.38 19.11
CA ASN A 589 7.70 5.96 18.75
C ASN A 589 7.47 7.26 19.50
N SER A 590 6.82 8.24 18.87
CA SER A 590 6.34 9.46 19.55
C SER A 590 4.81 9.42 19.62
N VAL A 591 4.28 9.42 20.84
CA VAL A 591 2.84 9.43 21.11
C VAL A 591 2.51 10.64 21.96
N TYR A 592 1.52 11.43 21.52
CA TYR A 592 1.03 12.60 22.25
C TYR A 592 -0.49 12.58 22.38
N LEU A 593 -1.00 12.50 23.62
CA LEU A 593 -2.43 12.46 23.92
C LEU A 593 -2.81 13.59 24.88
N SER A 594 -3.87 14.32 24.52
CA SER A 594 -4.44 15.41 25.33
C SER A 594 -5.97 15.40 25.27
N ALA A 595 -6.56 14.21 25.42
CA ALA A 595 -8.00 14.01 25.28
C ALA A 595 -8.79 14.35 26.55
N THR A 596 -10.10 14.50 26.37
CA THR A 596 -11.10 14.58 27.43
C THR A 596 -12.22 13.58 27.14
N GLY A 597 -12.99 13.20 28.17
CA GLY A 597 -14.14 12.31 28.00
C GLY A 597 -15.20 12.49 29.08
N GLY A 598 -16.04 11.47 29.26
CA GLY A 598 -17.11 11.45 30.25
C GLY A 598 -16.62 11.26 31.70
N ALA A 599 -17.57 11.06 32.61
CA ALA A 599 -17.33 11.08 34.06
C ALA A 599 -16.29 10.04 34.56
N THR A 600 -16.17 8.89 33.91
CA THR A 600 -15.24 7.81 34.28
C THR A 600 -14.13 7.58 33.24
N PHE A 601 -13.89 8.58 32.39
CA PHE A 601 -12.93 8.52 31.30
C PHE A 601 -11.49 8.25 31.79
N GLY A 602 -10.81 7.35 31.08
CA GLY A 602 -9.36 7.18 31.20
C GLY A 602 -8.69 6.93 29.86
N SER A 603 -7.37 7.05 29.85
CA SER A 603 -6.55 6.97 28.65
C SER A 603 -5.19 6.32 28.93
N SER A 604 -4.52 5.87 27.88
CA SER A 604 -3.16 5.31 27.94
C SER A 604 -2.30 5.75 26.75
N GLY A 605 -1.07 6.23 27.00
CA GLY A 605 -0.08 6.42 25.93
C GLY A 605 0.19 5.09 25.22
N ILE A 606 0.51 4.07 26.00
CA ILE A 606 0.59 2.68 25.58
C ILE A 606 -0.10 1.75 26.59
N SER A 607 -0.82 0.75 26.09
CA SER A 607 -1.48 -0.29 26.88
C SER A 607 -1.03 -1.68 26.42
N VAL A 608 -0.60 -2.53 27.35
CA VAL A 608 -0.05 -3.87 27.04
C VAL A 608 -0.65 -4.97 27.91
N THR A 609 -1.04 -6.08 27.30
CA THR A 609 -1.45 -7.29 28.04
C THR A 609 -0.26 -7.94 28.75
N ALA A 610 -0.40 -8.12 30.06
CA ALA A 610 0.57 -8.84 30.88
C ALA A 610 0.40 -10.36 30.74
N ASN A 611 1.50 -11.11 30.79
CA ASN A 611 1.49 -12.57 30.78
C ASN A 611 2.51 -13.12 31.78
N ALA A 612 2.15 -14.22 32.46
CA ALA A 612 3.02 -14.88 33.45
C ALA A 612 4.15 -15.71 32.82
N THR A 613 4.05 -16.02 31.53
CA THR A 613 5.08 -16.73 30.77
C THR A 613 5.97 -15.73 30.05
N ALA A 614 7.25 -15.67 30.41
CA ALA A 614 8.19 -14.66 29.90
C ALA A 614 8.34 -14.65 28.37
N THR A 615 8.19 -15.80 27.72
CA THR A 615 8.32 -15.95 26.25
C THR A 615 7.00 -15.72 25.50
N THR A 616 5.90 -15.42 26.18
CA THR A 616 4.60 -15.17 25.56
C THR A 616 4.39 -13.67 25.41
N ALA A 617 4.37 -13.18 24.16
CA ALA A 617 4.28 -11.75 23.84
C ALA A 617 5.31 -10.95 24.64
N ALA A 618 6.58 -11.39 24.58
CA ALA A 618 7.68 -10.79 25.32
C ALA A 618 7.93 -9.36 24.83
N LEU A 619 7.63 -8.37 25.67
CA LEU A 619 7.75 -6.95 25.37
C LEU A 619 9.17 -6.47 25.62
N ASP A 620 9.84 -5.96 24.59
CA ASP A 620 11.03 -5.13 24.69
C ASP A 620 10.70 -3.72 24.22
N MET A 621 10.72 -2.75 25.13
CA MET A 621 10.29 -1.38 24.89
C MET A 621 11.42 -0.41 25.20
N ARG A 622 11.90 0.32 24.20
CA ARG A 622 13.07 1.21 24.35
C ARG A 622 12.95 2.51 23.57
N ASN A 623 13.52 3.58 24.10
CA ASN A 623 13.64 4.86 23.40
C ASN A 623 12.33 5.45 22.87
N ASN A 624 11.18 5.19 23.49
CA ASN A 624 9.92 5.81 23.06
C ASN A 624 9.65 7.11 23.80
N ILE A 625 8.82 7.98 23.22
CA ILE A 625 8.20 9.11 23.90
C ILE A 625 6.69 8.83 24.02
N PHE A 626 6.21 8.66 25.25
CA PHE A 626 4.78 8.54 25.58
C PHE A 626 4.35 9.72 26.45
N ILE A 627 3.74 10.72 25.80
CA ILE A 627 3.12 11.87 26.45
C ILE A 627 1.61 11.62 26.51
N ASN A 628 1.06 11.51 27.71
CA ASN A 628 -0.38 11.45 27.91
C ASN A 628 -0.80 12.47 28.98
N ILE A 629 -1.17 13.65 28.53
CA ILE A 629 -1.67 14.76 29.37
C ILE A 629 -3.20 14.90 29.25
N SER A 630 -3.89 13.82 28.87
CA SER A 630 -5.35 13.78 28.83
C SER A 630 -5.94 14.11 30.21
N THR A 631 -7.11 14.73 30.23
CA THR A 631 -7.81 15.03 31.49
C THR A 631 -8.63 13.81 31.93
N PRO A 632 -8.35 13.19 33.09
CA PRO A 632 -9.15 12.07 33.60
C PRO A 632 -10.62 12.48 33.85
N GLY A 633 -11.52 11.50 33.88
CA GLY A 633 -12.91 11.71 34.21
C GLY A 633 -13.11 12.30 35.61
N SER A 634 -14.18 13.09 35.79
CA SER A 634 -14.47 13.80 37.05
C SER A 634 -14.82 12.89 38.24
N THR A 635 -15.20 11.64 37.99
CA THR A 635 -15.61 10.65 39.00
C THR A 635 -14.55 9.58 39.22
N SER A 636 -14.01 9.03 38.12
CA SER A 636 -12.95 8.03 38.15
C SER A 636 -12.25 7.93 36.79
N GLY A 637 -11.33 6.99 36.65
CA GLY A 637 -10.53 6.82 35.44
C GLY A 637 -9.15 7.44 35.61
N ASN A 638 -8.20 6.92 34.84
CA ASN A 638 -6.79 7.28 34.97
C ASN A 638 -6.26 7.74 33.60
N THR A 639 -5.50 8.82 33.61
CA THR A 639 -4.58 9.19 32.54
C THR A 639 -3.25 8.51 32.83
N VAL A 640 -2.82 7.61 31.95
CA VAL A 640 -1.65 6.75 32.19
C VAL A 640 -0.66 6.87 31.02
N ALA A 641 0.63 7.01 31.30
CA ALA A 641 1.65 6.92 30.24
C ALA A 641 1.82 5.46 29.77
N TYR A 642 2.07 4.54 30.69
CA TYR A 642 2.16 3.09 30.43
C TYR A 642 1.18 2.27 31.28
N ARG A 643 0.24 1.60 30.61
CA ARG A 643 -0.72 0.69 31.26
C ARG A 643 -0.38 -0.77 30.99
N ARG A 644 -0.53 -1.61 32.03
CA ARG A 644 -0.58 -3.08 31.90
C ARG A 644 -1.92 -3.62 32.36
N SER A 645 -2.30 -4.78 31.83
CA SER A 645 -3.57 -5.42 32.19
C SER A 645 -3.57 -6.08 33.57
N LEU A 646 -2.41 -6.45 34.11
CA LEU A 646 -2.19 -7.08 35.42
C LEU A 646 -0.79 -6.74 35.96
N ALA A 647 -0.58 -6.90 37.27
CA ALA A 647 0.69 -6.62 37.96
C ALA A 647 1.89 -7.50 37.54
N ASN A 648 1.65 -8.56 36.78
CA ASN A 648 2.70 -9.49 36.36
C ASN A 648 3.68 -8.83 35.35
N LEU A 649 4.99 -9.01 35.57
CA LEU A 649 6.07 -8.44 34.76
C LEU A 649 6.89 -9.50 33.99
N ALA A 650 6.49 -10.78 34.00
CA ALA A 650 7.30 -11.86 33.42
C ALA A 650 7.55 -11.67 31.92
N ASN A 651 6.52 -11.31 31.14
CA ASN A 651 6.66 -10.98 29.72
C ASN A 651 7.12 -9.54 29.45
N PHE A 652 7.56 -8.79 30.46
CA PHE A 652 8.24 -7.52 30.26
C PHE A 652 9.74 -7.79 30.29
N SER A 653 10.45 -7.54 29.19
CA SER A 653 11.87 -7.84 29.05
C SER A 653 12.70 -6.98 30.00
N SER A 654 13.75 -7.58 30.59
CA SER A 654 14.76 -6.86 31.38
C SER A 654 15.57 -5.85 30.57
N SER A 655 15.57 -5.96 29.24
CA SER A 655 16.20 -4.99 28.33
C SER A 655 15.41 -3.70 28.12
N SER A 656 14.16 -3.64 28.55
CA SER A 656 13.30 -2.47 28.36
C SER A 656 13.82 -1.30 29.20
N ASP A 657 14.17 -0.20 28.54
CA ASP A 657 14.80 0.96 29.16
C ASP A 657 14.80 2.20 28.25
N TYR A 658 15.21 3.35 28.77
CA TYR A 658 15.36 4.61 28.02
C TYR A 658 14.06 5.12 27.37
N ASN A 659 12.91 4.92 27.97
CA ASN A 659 11.65 5.53 27.52
C ASN A 659 11.42 6.89 28.21
N ASN A 660 10.65 7.78 27.59
CA ASN A 660 10.09 8.97 28.24
C ASN A 660 8.61 8.73 28.51
N PHE A 661 8.23 8.60 29.78
CA PHE A 661 6.84 8.49 30.21
C PHE A 661 6.44 9.76 30.91
N TYR A 662 5.50 10.53 30.35
CA TYR A 662 5.04 11.77 30.96
C TYR A 662 3.52 11.83 30.97
N ALA A 663 2.95 11.98 32.17
CA ALA A 663 1.50 12.00 32.40
C ALA A 663 0.96 13.34 32.93
N GLY A 664 1.75 14.42 32.79
CA GLY A 664 1.45 15.71 33.42
C GLY A 664 1.85 15.77 34.89
N SER A 665 1.23 16.68 35.65
CA SER A 665 1.47 16.85 37.09
C SER A 665 0.98 15.63 37.88
N PRO A 666 1.85 14.92 38.64
CA PRO A 666 1.48 13.71 39.36
C PRO A 666 0.28 13.86 40.30
N SER A 667 -0.66 12.92 40.22
CA SER A 667 -1.84 12.85 41.09
C SER A 667 -2.37 11.41 41.19
N GLY A 668 -3.40 11.17 42.01
CA GLY A 668 -4.02 9.85 42.14
C GLY A 668 -4.63 9.28 40.84
N ASN A 669 -4.86 10.11 39.83
CA ASN A 669 -5.45 9.73 38.53
C ASN A 669 -4.61 10.18 37.31
N THR A 670 -3.41 10.71 37.53
CA THR A 670 -2.41 10.99 36.49
C THR A 670 -1.14 10.22 36.83
N LEU A 671 -0.90 9.15 36.08
CA LEU A 671 0.01 8.08 36.47
C LEU A 671 1.05 7.82 35.39
N ILE A 672 2.30 7.60 35.81
CA ILE A 672 3.34 7.06 34.94
C ILE A 672 2.97 5.63 34.57
N PHE A 673 2.55 4.85 35.56
CA PHE A 673 2.23 3.44 35.40
C PHE A 673 0.95 3.02 36.12
N PHE A 674 0.18 2.14 35.49
CA PHE A 674 -0.99 1.50 36.09
C PHE A 674 -1.15 0.05 35.62
N ASP A 675 -1.34 -0.90 36.52
CA ASP A 675 -1.47 -2.33 36.20
C ASP A 675 -2.88 -2.91 36.39
N GLY A 676 -3.88 -2.04 36.61
CA GLY A 676 -5.24 -2.42 36.98
C GLY A 676 -5.49 -2.42 38.49
N THR A 677 -4.45 -2.48 39.31
CA THR A 677 -4.54 -2.46 40.79
C THR A 677 -3.66 -1.37 41.41
N ASN A 678 -2.40 -1.30 41.02
CA ASN A 678 -1.39 -0.36 41.51
C ASN A 678 -1.22 0.79 40.52
N GLY A 679 -1.11 2.02 41.04
CA GLY A 679 -0.81 3.22 40.26
C GLY A 679 0.43 3.93 40.78
N ASP A 680 1.43 4.11 39.94
CA ASP A 680 2.65 4.87 40.24
C ASP A 680 2.54 6.27 39.63
N GLN A 681 2.52 7.29 40.48
CA GLN A 681 2.33 8.68 40.06
C GLN A 681 3.63 9.30 39.53
N THR A 682 4.77 8.82 40.02
CA THR A 682 6.09 9.39 39.70
C THR A 682 7.00 8.33 39.10
N LEU A 683 7.97 8.77 38.29
CA LEU A 683 8.93 7.90 37.66
C LEU A 683 9.76 7.07 38.67
N PRO A 684 10.26 7.62 39.80
CA PRO A 684 10.99 6.81 40.77
C PRO A 684 10.17 5.65 41.36
N GLN A 685 8.86 5.86 41.59
CA GLN A 685 7.97 4.77 42.05
C GLN A 685 7.87 3.67 41.01
N TYR A 686 7.69 4.05 39.74
CA TYR A 686 7.64 3.11 38.63
C TYR A 686 8.94 2.32 38.49
N GLN A 687 10.10 2.98 38.51
CA GLN A 687 11.41 2.35 38.38
C GLN A 687 11.69 1.32 39.49
N VAL A 688 11.30 1.62 40.72
CA VAL A 688 11.37 0.65 41.83
C VAL A 688 10.50 -0.57 41.55
N ARG A 689 9.27 -0.37 41.06
CA ARG A 689 8.33 -1.47 40.79
C ARG A 689 8.82 -2.42 39.70
N VAL A 690 9.41 -1.88 38.63
CA VAL A 690 9.78 -2.69 37.45
C VAL A 690 11.24 -3.13 37.42
N SER A 691 12.03 -2.75 38.43
CA SER A 691 13.44 -3.08 38.59
C SER A 691 13.74 -4.55 38.23
N PRO A 692 14.79 -4.83 37.44
CA PRO A 692 15.83 -3.91 36.97
C PRO A 692 15.50 -3.09 35.70
N ARG A 693 14.24 -3.10 35.23
CA ARG A 693 13.84 -2.42 33.97
C ARG A 693 13.75 -0.90 34.15
N GLU A 694 13.81 -0.17 33.04
CA GLU A 694 13.50 1.27 32.97
C GLU A 694 14.37 2.17 33.86
N SER A 695 15.57 1.70 34.21
CA SER A 695 16.50 2.41 35.09
C SER A 695 16.97 3.77 34.55
N ASN A 696 17.02 3.92 33.22
CA ASN A 696 17.46 5.12 32.51
C ASN A 696 16.30 5.88 31.84
N SER A 697 15.06 5.39 32.01
CA SER A 697 13.86 6.09 31.56
C SER A 697 13.69 7.43 32.27
N LYS A 698 12.94 8.34 31.64
CA LYS A 698 12.72 9.72 32.07
C LYS A 698 11.25 10.07 32.06
N SER A 699 10.91 11.20 32.68
CA SER A 699 9.57 11.77 32.73
C SER A 699 9.69 13.27 32.60
N VAL A 700 9.87 13.75 31.37
CA VAL A 700 10.00 15.17 31.04
C VAL A 700 8.96 15.57 29.99
N PRO A 701 8.45 16.82 30.03
CA PRO A 701 7.61 17.35 28.97
C PRO A 701 8.42 17.45 27.66
N VAL A 702 7.74 17.31 26.52
CA VAL A 702 8.34 17.40 25.19
C VAL A 702 7.57 18.42 24.36
N THR A 703 8.30 19.26 23.64
CA THR A 703 7.72 20.24 22.71
C THR A 703 7.81 19.71 21.30
N PHE A 704 6.65 19.56 20.66
CA PHE A 704 6.52 19.07 19.30
C PHE A 704 6.11 20.19 18.34
N GLN A 705 6.50 20.06 17.07
CA GLN A 705 6.21 21.03 16.03
C GLN A 705 4.72 21.37 15.91
N ASN A 706 3.85 20.37 15.79
CA ASN A 706 2.40 20.57 15.79
C ASN A 706 1.65 19.27 16.14
N THR A 707 1.20 19.16 17.39
CA THR A 707 0.49 17.97 17.86
C THR A 707 -0.88 17.79 17.20
N VAL A 708 -1.51 18.86 16.71
CA VAL A 708 -2.88 18.83 16.15
C VAL A 708 -2.93 18.17 14.77
N ASN A 709 -1.88 18.33 13.97
CA ASN A 709 -1.79 17.72 12.64
C ASN A 709 -0.89 16.47 12.61
N GLY A 710 -0.54 15.91 13.77
CA GLY A 710 0.30 14.73 13.89
C GLY A 710 1.80 14.94 13.68
N ASP A 711 2.27 16.19 13.58
CA ASP A 711 3.69 16.50 13.41
C ASP A 711 4.41 16.52 14.76
N LEU A 712 5.10 15.41 15.08
CA LEU A 712 5.77 15.21 16.36
C LEU A 712 7.31 15.28 16.24
N HIS A 713 7.82 16.06 15.30
CA HIS A 713 9.24 16.46 15.31
C HIS A 713 9.54 17.32 16.54
N LEU A 714 10.71 17.12 17.13
CA LEU A 714 11.19 17.82 18.32
C LEU A 714 11.56 19.26 17.96
N ILE A 715 11.14 20.21 18.80
CA ILE A 715 11.50 21.62 18.64
C ILE A 715 11.84 22.29 19.97
N GLY A 716 12.40 23.49 19.89
CA GLY A 716 12.67 24.33 21.05
C GLY A 716 13.62 23.64 22.05
N GLY A 717 13.29 23.72 23.34
CA GLY A 717 14.12 23.16 24.41
C GLY A 717 14.18 21.63 24.45
N SER A 718 13.38 20.92 23.65
CA SER A 718 13.49 19.47 23.51
C SER A 718 14.65 19.05 22.61
N ILE A 719 15.11 19.92 21.70
CA ILE A 719 16.36 19.72 20.98
C ILE A 719 17.52 19.96 21.94
N GLY A 720 18.35 18.95 22.13
CA GLY A 720 19.51 18.96 23.02
C GLY A 720 19.21 18.66 24.49
N ASP A 721 17.97 18.30 24.82
CA ASP A 721 17.64 17.83 26.17
C ASP A 721 18.27 16.45 26.41
N ILE A 722 19.24 16.41 27.32
CA ILE A 722 19.94 15.18 27.72
C ILE A 722 19.00 14.11 28.27
N ASN A 723 17.84 14.51 28.81
CA ASN A 723 16.82 13.57 29.29
C ASN A 723 16.05 12.91 28.15
N LEU A 724 16.17 13.40 26.93
CA LEU A 724 15.61 12.81 25.72
C LEU A 724 16.64 11.99 24.93
N LEU A 725 17.87 11.82 25.44
CA LEU A 725 18.84 10.90 24.83
C LEU A 725 18.52 9.45 25.23
N GLY A 726 18.52 8.56 24.26
CA GLY A 726 18.29 7.13 24.37
C GLY A 726 19.58 6.32 24.23
N SER A 727 19.43 5.01 24.11
CA SER A 727 20.53 4.07 23.81
C SER A 727 20.38 3.52 22.40
N PRO A 728 21.44 3.38 21.59
CA PRO A 728 21.36 2.78 20.26
C PRO A 728 20.70 1.39 20.29
N VAL A 729 19.82 1.12 19.33
CA VAL A 729 19.22 -0.21 19.12
C VAL A 729 19.67 -0.71 17.75
N SER A 730 20.40 -1.84 17.75
CA SER A 730 20.88 -2.47 16.51
C SER A 730 19.70 -2.79 15.57
N GLY A 731 19.84 -2.42 14.29
CA GLY A 731 18.82 -2.58 13.26
C GLY A 731 17.88 -1.38 13.04
N TYR A 732 17.96 -0.33 13.88
CA TYR A 732 17.11 0.87 13.80
C TYR A 732 17.97 2.13 13.73
N SER A 733 18.67 2.32 12.62
CA SER A 733 19.66 3.40 12.45
C SER A 733 19.09 4.71 11.91
N THR A 734 17.82 4.75 11.53
CA THR A 734 17.16 5.95 10.99
C THR A 734 15.91 6.32 11.79
N ASP A 735 15.51 7.59 11.69
CA ASP A 735 14.30 8.14 12.29
C ASP A 735 13.11 8.13 11.30
N PHE A 736 12.05 8.90 11.59
CA PHE A 736 10.84 9.04 10.78
C PHE A 736 11.09 9.59 9.36
N ASP A 737 12.04 10.53 9.22
CA ASP A 737 12.36 11.18 7.95
C ASP A 737 13.51 10.49 7.20
N GLY A 738 14.11 9.45 7.78
CA GLY A 738 15.27 8.75 7.25
C GLY A 738 16.62 9.36 7.67
N ASN A 739 16.65 10.30 8.62
CA ASN A 739 17.89 10.84 9.18
C ASN A 739 18.62 9.78 10.00
N LEU A 740 19.96 9.74 9.90
CA LEU A 740 20.77 8.82 10.69
C LEU A 740 20.73 9.19 12.17
N ARG A 741 20.40 8.20 13.00
CA ARG A 741 20.45 8.31 14.46
C ARG A 741 21.88 8.38 14.95
N ASN A 742 22.11 9.15 16.01
CA ASN A 742 23.42 9.19 16.63
C ASN A 742 23.85 7.78 17.12
N ALA A 743 25.09 7.39 16.80
CA ALA A 743 25.61 6.04 17.07
C ALA A 743 25.80 5.72 18.56
N SER A 744 25.74 6.72 19.44
CA SER A 744 25.92 6.54 20.89
C SER A 744 24.76 7.09 21.70
N PHE A 745 24.09 8.14 21.21
CA PHE A 745 23.07 8.88 21.94
C PHE A 745 21.91 9.33 21.03
N PRO A 746 21.17 8.38 20.43
CA PRO A 746 20.02 8.73 19.61
C PRO A 746 18.95 9.44 20.45
N TYR A 747 18.07 10.22 19.84
CA TYR A 747 16.91 10.72 20.57
C TYR A 747 15.91 9.60 20.87
N LYS A 748 15.26 9.69 22.04
CA LYS A 748 14.01 9.01 22.32
C LYS A 748 12.94 9.56 21.37
N GLY A 749 12.03 8.71 20.93
CA GLY A 749 10.96 9.07 20.00
C GLY A 749 11.37 8.90 18.54
N ALA A 750 10.44 9.26 17.67
CA ALA A 750 10.51 8.97 16.24
C ALA A 750 11.35 9.96 15.41
N ASP A 751 11.87 11.03 16.03
CA ASP A 751 12.63 12.09 15.36
C ASP A 751 14.07 12.15 15.86
N GLU A 752 15.02 12.43 14.95
CA GLU A 752 16.40 12.75 15.24
C GLU A 752 16.74 14.17 14.76
N SER A 753 16.94 15.09 15.70
CA SER A 753 17.32 16.45 15.33
C SER A 753 18.77 16.53 14.84
N THR A 754 18.95 16.92 13.58
CA THR A 754 20.28 17.21 13.00
C THR A 754 20.91 18.51 13.54
N ALA A 755 20.15 19.33 14.27
CA ALA A 755 20.60 20.60 14.82
C ALA A 755 21.42 20.46 16.11
N PHE A 756 21.41 19.27 16.74
CA PHE A 756 22.14 19.02 17.98
C PHE A 756 23.37 18.15 17.73
N THR A 757 24.53 18.65 18.15
CA THR A 757 25.77 17.87 18.26
C THR A 757 26.14 17.78 19.73
N LEU A 758 26.45 16.58 20.19
CA LEU A 758 26.93 16.39 21.55
C LEU A 758 28.32 17.00 21.72
N PRO A 759 28.65 17.48 22.94
CA PRO A 759 30.02 17.87 23.25
C PRO A 759 31.01 16.73 22.95
N THR A 760 31.94 16.97 22.02
CA THR A 760 32.95 16.01 21.59
C THR A 760 34.35 16.45 22.00
N LEU A 761 35.08 15.53 22.62
CA LEU A 761 36.50 15.64 22.92
C LEU A 761 37.29 14.98 21.79
N ASN A 762 38.09 15.76 21.07
CA ASN A 762 39.15 15.25 20.21
C ASN A 762 40.42 15.10 21.05
N LEU A 763 40.75 13.87 21.37
CA LEU A 763 41.85 13.49 22.24
C LEU A 763 43.05 13.04 21.40
N THR A 764 44.25 13.49 21.77
CA THR A 764 45.52 12.93 21.28
C THR A 764 46.41 12.57 22.47
N VAL A 765 46.87 11.32 22.51
CA VAL A 765 47.77 10.78 23.55
C VAL A 765 48.94 10.03 22.91
N ASN A 766 49.95 9.70 23.71
CA ASN A 766 51.02 8.79 23.35
C ASN A 766 51.35 7.91 24.57
N LEU A 767 51.67 6.64 24.36
CA LEU A 767 52.17 5.75 25.40
C LEU A 767 53.69 5.64 25.26
N GLU A 768 54.38 5.52 26.38
CA GLU A 768 55.84 5.48 26.43
C GLU A 768 56.45 4.32 25.63
N ALA A 769 55.93 3.11 25.81
CA ALA A 769 56.50 1.89 25.23
C ALA A 769 55.79 1.41 23.95
N CYS A 770 54.51 1.75 23.76
CA CYS A 770 53.66 1.19 22.71
C CYS A 770 53.61 2.09 21.45
N SER A 771 54.20 1.66 20.32
CA SER A 771 54.15 2.37 19.04
C SER A 771 54.26 1.46 17.80
N PRO A 772 53.30 1.48 16.83
CA PRO A 772 52.14 2.36 16.78
C PRO A 772 51.02 1.93 17.74
N MET A 773 50.43 2.91 18.42
CA MET A 773 49.42 2.69 19.46
C MET A 773 48.02 2.52 18.85
N GLN A 774 47.62 1.27 18.59
CA GLN A 774 46.25 0.90 18.19
C GLN A 774 45.58 0.07 19.28
N ASP A 775 45.10 0.75 20.32
CA ASP A 775 44.49 0.13 21.49
C ASP A 775 43.30 0.95 22.03
N THR A 776 42.60 0.41 23.02
CA THR A 776 41.51 1.09 23.71
C THR A 776 41.99 1.80 24.98
N VAL A 777 41.48 3.00 25.20
CA VAL A 777 41.62 3.74 26.47
C VAL A 777 40.25 4.01 27.08
N THR A 778 40.21 4.15 28.40
CA THR A 778 39.04 4.67 29.11
C THR A 778 39.25 6.15 29.39
N VAL A 779 38.42 6.99 28.77
CA VAL A 779 38.46 8.46 28.90
C VAL A 779 37.30 8.90 29.77
N SER A 780 37.60 9.63 30.85
CA SER A 780 36.59 10.20 31.74
C SER A 780 36.73 11.71 31.84
N ILE A 781 35.59 12.39 31.93
CA ILE A 781 35.53 13.79 32.37
C ILE A 781 35.13 13.83 33.84
N ARG A 782 35.85 14.62 34.64
CA ARG A 782 35.65 14.74 36.08
C ARG A 782 35.42 16.19 36.48
N ASN A 783 34.66 16.40 37.54
CA ASN A 783 34.50 17.73 38.13
C ASN A 783 35.87 18.31 38.51
N THR A 784 36.01 19.63 38.42
CA THR A 784 37.23 20.36 38.83
C THR A 784 37.22 20.74 40.32
N ILE A 785 36.21 20.29 41.08
CA ILE A 785 36.03 20.54 42.50
C ILE A 785 36.08 19.21 43.26
N ASN A 786 36.85 19.16 44.36
CA ASN A 786 36.95 18.02 45.26
C ASN A 786 35.53 17.57 45.70
N PRO A 787 35.15 16.28 45.54
CA PRO A 787 36.00 15.09 45.37
C PRO A 787 36.27 14.65 43.92
N PHE A 788 36.19 15.57 42.96
CA PHE A 788 36.52 15.33 41.54
C PHE A 788 35.78 14.11 40.97
N THR A 789 34.50 14.02 41.30
CA THR A 789 33.64 12.90 40.89
C THR A 789 33.64 12.77 39.36
N ILE A 790 33.64 11.53 38.88
CA ILE A 790 33.43 11.24 37.47
C ILE A 790 32.06 11.77 37.06
N VAL A 791 32.04 12.62 36.04
CA VAL A 791 30.81 13.13 35.42
C VAL A 791 30.33 12.14 34.37
N GLU A 792 31.25 11.64 33.55
CA GLU A 792 30.99 10.66 32.51
C GLU A 792 32.29 9.97 32.09
N SER A 793 32.21 8.72 31.61
CA SER A 793 33.35 7.92 31.18
C SER A 793 32.99 7.02 30.01
N HIS A 794 33.88 6.95 29.00
CA HIS A 794 33.70 6.15 27.79
C HIS A 794 34.98 5.42 27.41
N LYS A 795 34.84 4.25 26.77
CA LYS A 795 35.97 3.60 26.09
C LYS A 795 36.12 4.18 24.70
N ALA A 796 37.36 4.45 24.28
CA ALA A 796 37.69 4.99 22.98
C ALA A 796 38.83 4.19 22.33
N TYR A 797 38.72 3.94 21.04
CA TYR A 797 39.76 3.27 20.26
C TYR A 797 40.72 4.33 19.69
N LEU A 798 42.02 4.17 19.94
CA LEU A 798 43.06 5.06 19.45
C LEU A 798 43.47 4.65 18.02
N SER A 799 43.52 5.63 17.12
CA SER A 799 44.17 5.46 15.81
C SER A 799 45.68 5.23 15.97
N GLY A 800 46.36 4.71 14.95
CA GLY A 800 47.83 4.51 14.98
C GLY A 800 48.68 5.79 15.16
N THR A 801 48.05 6.96 15.23
CA THR A 801 48.69 8.25 15.58
C THR A 801 48.40 8.71 17.02
N GLY A 802 47.61 7.93 17.76
CA GLY A 802 47.17 8.21 19.13
C GLY A 802 45.99 9.15 19.26
N SER A 803 45.21 9.33 18.20
CA SER A 803 44.02 10.19 18.22
C SER A 803 42.71 9.39 18.39
N ALA A 804 41.76 9.93 19.14
CA ALA A 804 40.38 9.45 19.29
C ALA A 804 39.38 10.60 19.45
N ALA A 805 38.12 10.40 19.04
CA ALA A 805 37.02 11.32 19.31
C ALA A 805 36.02 10.68 20.28
N VAL A 806 35.64 11.40 21.34
CA VAL A 806 34.78 10.89 22.43
C VAL A 806 33.68 11.90 22.71
N SER A 807 32.42 11.49 22.60
CA SER A 807 31.27 12.37 22.86
C SER A 807 30.72 12.15 24.27
N PHE A 808 30.32 13.23 24.94
CA PHE A 808 29.86 13.24 26.32
C PHE A 808 28.47 13.87 26.41
N ALA A 809 27.47 13.11 26.88
CA ALA A 809 26.10 13.58 27.08
C ALA A 809 25.96 14.55 28.25
N ASN A 810 26.80 14.42 29.28
CA ASN A 810 26.73 15.19 30.52
C ASN A 810 27.73 16.36 30.58
N ALA A 811 28.51 16.56 29.51
CA ALA A 811 29.38 17.72 29.39
C ALA A 811 28.57 19.00 29.14
N VAL A 812 28.91 20.06 29.85
CA VAL A 812 28.27 21.38 29.70
C VAL A 812 29.27 22.36 29.14
N ASN A 813 28.91 23.06 28.07
CA ASN A 813 29.77 24.11 27.50
C ASN A 813 30.08 25.19 28.54
N GLY A 814 31.35 25.61 28.60
CA GLY A 814 31.83 26.58 29.58
C GLY A 814 32.07 26.05 31.00
N THR A 815 31.71 24.80 31.30
CA THR A 815 32.09 24.13 32.55
C THR A 815 33.47 23.47 32.39
N SER A 816 34.35 23.66 33.37
CA SER A 816 35.70 23.08 33.34
C SER A 816 35.70 21.67 33.91
N TYR A 817 36.32 20.74 33.17
CA TYR A 817 36.46 19.33 33.52
C TYR A 817 37.93 18.89 33.50
N TYR A 818 38.32 17.99 34.41
CA TYR A 818 39.55 17.23 34.21
C TYR A 818 39.28 16.09 33.23
N ILE A 819 40.14 15.95 32.22
CA ILE A 819 40.15 14.77 31.34
C ILE A 819 41.11 13.77 31.95
N VAL A 820 40.64 12.55 32.20
CA VAL A 820 41.48 11.47 32.73
C VAL A 820 41.46 10.30 31.76
N VAL A 821 42.64 9.88 31.34
CA VAL A 821 42.83 8.76 30.40
C VAL A 821 43.50 7.62 31.14
N ASN A 822 42.91 6.43 31.04
CA ASN A 822 43.44 5.18 31.59
C ASN A 822 43.68 4.19 30.45
N HIS A 823 44.87 3.61 30.40
CA HIS A 823 45.21 2.50 29.52
C HIS A 823 45.52 1.26 30.38
N ARG A 824 45.42 0.06 29.80
CA ARG A 824 45.57 -1.22 30.52
C ARG A 824 46.90 -1.43 31.24
N ASN A 825 47.94 -0.69 30.87
CA ASN A 825 49.32 -0.88 31.31
C ASN A 825 50.05 0.44 31.59
N SER A 826 49.30 1.53 31.77
CA SER A 826 49.83 2.86 32.07
C SER A 826 49.17 3.41 33.32
N ILE A 827 49.87 4.33 33.98
CA ILE A 827 49.23 5.13 35.03
C ILE A 827 48.08 5.95 34.45
N ALA A 828 47.07 6.21 35.27
CA ALA A 828 46.03 7.19 34.96
C ALA A 828 46.65 8.58 34.77
N THR A 829 46.45 9.20 33.61
CA THR A 829 46.97 10.55 33.35
C THR A 829 45.84 11.57 33.32
N TRP A 830 45.94 12.58 34.20
CA TRP A 830 44.98 13.68 34.33
C TRP A 830 45.44 14.89 33.51
N SER A 831 44.50 15.59 32.88
CA SER A 831 44.77 16.86 32.19
C SER A 831 45.33 17.91 33.14
N LYS A 832 45.99 18.92 32.57
CA LYS A 832 46.61 20.04 33.28
C LYS A 832 45.71 20.68 34.36
N SER A 833 46.36 21.30 35.33
CA SER A 833 45.69 22.01 36.45
C SER A 833 44.67 23.04 35.95
N GLY A 834 43.51 23.09 36.60
CA GLY A 834 42.40 24.00 36.25
C GLY A 834 41.34 23.40 35.31
N GLY A 835 41.61 22.24 34.70
CA GLY A 835 40.71 21.55 33.79
C GLY A 835 40.55 22.25 32.44
N GLU A 836 39.69 21.68 31.59
CA GLU A 836 39.41 22.11 30.23
C GLU A 836 37.91 22.29 29.99
N ILE A 837 37.55 23.20 29.09
CA ILE A 837 36.16 23.56 28.80
C ILE A 837 35.76 23.14 27.39
N PHE A 838 34.55 22.60 27.24
CA PHE A 838 33.94 22.48 25.92
C PHE A 838 33.46 23.86 25.47
N THR A 839 33.77 24.22 24.22
CA THR A 839 33.32 25.46 23.58
C THR A 839 32.52 25.11 22.34
N ALA A 840 31.26 25.53 22.31
CA ALA A 840 30.33 25.20 21.22
C ALA A 840 30.26 23.69 20.90
N GLY A 841 30.33 22.85 21.94
CA GLY A 841 30.27 21.39 21.79
C GLY A 841 31.59 20.75 21.37
N LEU A 842 32.71 21.47 21.41
CA LEU A 842 34.01 20.92 21.02
C LEU A 842 35.09 21.19 22.06
N LEU A 843 35.92 20.19 22.34
CA LEU A 843 37.16 20.31 23.09
C LEU A 843 38.26 19.55 22.36
N ASN A 844 39.37 20.20 22.06
CA ASN A 844 40.55 19.55 21.49
C ASN A 844 41.62 19.49 22.59
N TYR A 845 42.04 18.28 22.96
CA TYR A 845 43.05 18.10 24.00
C TYR A 845 44.15 17.16 23.54
N ASN A 846 45.38 17.68 23.50
CA ASN A 846 46.54 16.95 23.03
C ASN A 846 47.62 16.91 24.12
N PHE A 847 47.71 15.76 24.80
CA PHE A 847 48.68 15.50 25.85
C PHE A 847 50.14 15.53 25.34
N THR A 848 50.35 15.26 24.04
CA THR A 848 51.70 15.05 23.49
C THR A 848 52.52 16.32 23.28
N THR A 849 51.91 17.50 23.45
CA THR A 849 52.52 18.79 23.09
C THR A 849 53.47 19.35 24.15
N ALA A 850 53.21 19.11 25.44
CA ALA A 850 54.04 19.58 26.56
C ALA A 850 53.82 18.70 27.79
N ALA A 851 54.83 18.52 28.66
CA ALA A 851 54.64 17.87 29.97
C ALA A 851 53.53 18.53 30.78
N ALA A 852 53.41 19.86 30.67
CA ALA A 852 52.39 20.66 31.34
C ALA A 852 50.95 20.41 30.87
N GLN A 853 50.72 19.54 29.87
CA GLN A 853 49.38 19.04 29.56
C GLN A 853 48.94 17.93 30.52
N ALA A 854 49.82 17.38 31.36
CA ALA A 854 49.43 16.52 32.46
C ALA A 854 49.49 17.27 33.79
N TYR A 855 48.59 16.93 34.71
CA TYR A 855 48.68 17.40 36.09
C TYR A 855 50.05 17.01 36.67
N GLY A 856 50.69 17.93 37.40
CA GLY A 856 52.02 17.71 37.97
C GLY A 856 53.16 17.53 36.97
N ASN A 857 52.96 17.82 35.67
CA ASN A 857 53.91 17.52 34.59
C ASN A 857 54.22 16.01 34.47
N ASN A 858 53.27 15.14 34.83
CA ASN A 858 53.48 13.71 35.03
C ASN A 858 53.47 12.88 33.72
N MET A 859 54.40 13.19 32.81
CA MET A 859 54.61 12.49 31.53
C MET A 859 56.09 12.44 31.16
N VAL A 860 56.47 11.51 30.31
CA VAL A 860 57.85 11.33 29.78
C VAL A 860 57.95 11.77 28.33
N LEU A 861 59.09 12.37 27.95
CA LEU A 861 59.35 12.74 26.56
C LEU A 861 59.99 11.57 25.80
N VAL A 862 59.27 11.00 24.84
CA VAL A 862 59.73 9.88 23.99
C VAL A 862 59.64 10.30 22.54
N SER A 863 60.76 10.24 21.81
CA SER A 863 60.81 10.52 20.36
C SER A 863 60.12 11.83 19.93
N GLY A 864 60.23 12.88 20.76
CA GLY A 864 59.66 14.20 20.50
C GLY A 864 58.19 14.40 20.90
N LYS A 865 57.55 13.41 21.54
CA LYS A 865 56.18 13.49 22.07
C LYS A 865 56.15 13.21 23.57
N TYR A 866 55.36 13.99 24.31
CA TYR A 866 55.05 13.64 25.69
C TYR A 866 54.10 12.46 25.76
N SER A 867 54.43 11.49 26.61
CA SER A 867 53.83 10.17 26.65
C SER A 867 53.48 9.78 28.08
N PHE A 868 52.43 8.99 28.24
CA PHE A 868 52.05 8.46 29.54
C PHE A 868 53.03 7.38 29.95
N TYR A 869 53.45 7.42 31.22
CA TYR A 869 54.31 6.40 31.79
C TYR A 869 53.61 5.04 31.79
N THR A 870 54.31 4.02 31.32
CA THR A 870 53.83 2.63 31.33
C THR A 870 54.32 1.89 32.58
N GLY A 871 53.79 0.71 32.86
CA GLY A 871 54.27 -0.17 33.93
C GLY A 871 53.26 -0.40 35.06
N ASP A 872 52.21 0.41 35.17
CA ASP A 872 51.13 0.16 36.15
C ASP A 872 50.16 -0.88 35.58
N VAL A 873 50.50 -2.16 35.73
CA VAL A 873 49.75 -3.30 35.15
C VAL A 873 48.71 -3.86 36.12
N ASN A 874 48.88 -3.58 37.42
CA ASN A 874 47.93 -3.95 38.46
C ASN A 874 46.86 -2.86 38.73
N GLN A 875 47.06 -1.65 38.17
CA GLN A 875 46.17 -0.49 38.26
C GLN A 875 46.00 0.03 39.71
N ASP A 876 47.07 0.01 40.50
CA ASP A 876 47.11 0.51 41.88
C ASP A 876 47.56 1.98 42.02
N GLU A 877 47.71 2.66 40.87
CA GLU A 877 48.12 4.07 40.72
C GLU A 877 49.62 4.34 40.93
N ILE A 878 50.46 3.33 41.14
CA ILE A 878 51.91 3.45 41.29
C ILE A 878 52.58 2.43 40.35
N VAL A 879 53.77 2.74 39.85
CA VAL A 879 54.61 1.74 39.18
C VAL A 879 55.65 1.26 40.20
N ASP A 880 55.55 0.02 40.67
CA ASP A 880 56.45 -0.49 41.69
C ASP A 880 56.84 -1.98 41.53
N ALA A 881 57.39 -2.57 42.60
CA ALA A 881 57.82 -3.96 42.61
C ALA A 881 56.66 -4.96 42.42
N GLY A 882 55.43 -4.57 42.74
CA GLY A 882 54.22 -5.34 42.51
C GLY A 882 53.95 -5.53 41.02
N ASP A 883 54.06 -4.45 40.23
CA ASP A 883 53.95 -4.51 38.78
C ASP A 883 55.09 -5.31 38.14
N LEU A 884 56.33 -5.02 38.56
CA LEU A 884 57.52 -5.74 38.10
C LEU A 884 57.38 -7.25 38.31
N SER A 885 56.83 -7.66 39.45
CA SER A 885 56.61 -9.08 39.75
C SER A 885 55.60 -9.72 38.79
N ILE A 886 54.56 -9.00 38.37
CA ILE A 886 53.57 -9.51 37.41
C ILE A 886 54.23 -9.68 36.04
N ILE A 887 54.94 -8.66 35.56
CA ILE A 887 55.58 -8.69 34.25
C ILE A 887 56.70 -9.74 34.21
N ASP A 888 57.52 -9.86 35.27
CA ASP A 888 58.58 -10.88 35.36
C ASP A 888 58.01 -12.31 35.34
N ASN A 889 56.94 -12.57 36.11
CA ASN A 889 56.27 -13.87 36.08
C ASN A 889 55.70 -14.19 34.69
N ASP A 890 55.08 -13.22 34.03
CA ASP A 890 54.51 -13.39 32.70
C ASP A 890 55.58 -13.55 31.61
N ALA A 891 56.72 -12.86 31.74
CA ALA A 891 57.88 -13.02 30.87
C ALA A 891 58.53 -14.40 31.02
N VAL A 892 58.69 -14.89 32.25
CA VAL A 892 59.18 -16.25 32.53
C VAL A 892 58.23 -17.31 31.98
N ALA A 893 56.92 -17.05 32.04
CA ALA A 893 55.90 -17.91 31.44
C ALA A 893 55.86 -17.83 29.90
N GLY A 894 56.56 -16.87 29.29
CA GLY A 894 56.58 -16.66 27.84
C GLY A 894 55.21 -16.31 27.28
N LEU A 895 54.44 -15.49 28.01
CA LEU A 895 53.11 -15.07 27.56
C LEU A 895 53.20 -14.29 26.24
N SER A 896 52.22 -14.52 25.38
CA SER A 896 52.09 -13.83 24.10
C SER A 896 50.64 -13.49 23.80
N GLY A 897 50.42 -12.53 22.90
CA GLY A 897 49.10 -11.97 22.59
C GLY A 897 48.75 -10.74 23.44
N TYR A 898 47.47 -10.42 23.53
CA TYR A 898 46.97 -9.21 24.20
C TYR A 898 46.96 -9.36 25.73
N ASN A 899 48.07 -9.05 26.39
CA ASN A 899 48.25 -9.12 27.84
C ASN A 899 48.49 -7.73 28.46
N ASN A 900 48.14 -7.54 29.73
CA ASN A 900 48.40 -6.25 30.41
C ASN A 900 49.90 -6.00 30.64
N SER A 901 50.68 -7.07 30.78
CA SER A 901 52.12 -7.07 31.01
C SER A 901 52.97 -6.85 29.74
N ASP A 902 52.35 -6.90 28.56
CA ASP A 902 52.96 -6.46 27.29
C ASP A 902 52.88 -4.93 27.24
N LEU A 903 53.97 -4.26 27.63
CA LEU A 903 54.07 -2.81 27.72
C LEU A 903 54.38 -2.18 26.36
N ASN A 904 55.23 -2.85 25.57
CA ASN A 904 55.71 -2.33 24.29
C ASN A 904 54.76 -2.63 23.10
N CYS A 905 53.73 -3.44 23.33
CA CYS A 905 52.71 -3.85 22.36
C CYS A 905 53.24 -4.70 21.19
N ASP A 906 54.34 -5.42 21.37
CA ASP A 906 54.90 -6.31 20.34
C ASP A 906 54.30 -7.73 20.35
N SER A 907 53.33 -7.98 21.23
CA SER A 907 52.63 -9.26 21.45
C SER A 907 53.44 -10.32 22.19
N PHE A 908 54.57 -9.98 22.78
CA PHE A 908 55.33 -10.84 23.68
C PHE A 908 55.55 -10.12 25.00
N VAL A 909 55.50 -10.85 26.11
CA VAL A 909 55.95 -10.32 27.40
C VAL A 909 57.39 -10.80 27.59
N ASP A 910 58.35 -9.88 27.60
CA ASP A 910 59.76 -10.21 27.72
C ASP A 910 60.59 -9.18 28.52
N ALA A 911 61.91 -9.35 28.53
CA ALA A 911 62.82 -8.49 29.28
C ALA A 911 62.74 -7.00 28.88
N THR A 912 62.23 -6.68 27.69
CA THR A 912 62.04 -5.30 27.24
C THR A 912 60.86 -4.64 27.96
N ASP A 913 59.77 -5.37 28.22
CA ASP A 913 58.65 -4.88 29.05
C ASP A 913 59.09 -4.65 30.49
N LEU A 914 59.84 -5.60 31.06
CA LEU A 914 60.43 -5.43 32.40
C LEU A 914 61.28 -4.16 32.47
N SER A 915 62.06 -3.87 31.42
CA SER A 915 62.94 -2.70 31.41
C SER A 915 62.16 -1.38 31.48
N TYR A 916 60.99 -1.29 30.84
CA TYR A 916 60.14 -0.09 30.94
C TYR A 916 59.57 0.05 32.36
N CYS A 917 59.05 -1.03 32.93
CA CYS A 917 58.53 -1.02 34.29
C CYS A 917 59.61 -0.70 35.33
N ASP A 918 60.82 -1.26 35.20
CA ASP A 918 61.93 -1.10 36.15
C ASP A 918 62.45 0.33 36.17
N ASN A 919 62.58 0.94 34.98
CA ASN A 919 62.97 2.34 34.85
C ASN A 919 61.97 3.27 35.53
N ASN A 920 60.67 3.01 35.34
CA ASN A 920 59.60 3.82 35.92
C ASN A 920 59.42 3.60 37.42
N ALA A 921 59.58 2.35 37.90
CA ALA A 921 59.59 2.02 39.32
C ALA A 921 60.77 2.69 40.04
N THR A 922 61.95 2.70 39.42
CA THR A 922 63.17 3.31 40.00
C THR A 922 63.03 4.81 40.24
N ILE A 923 62.32 5.53 39.37
CA ILE A 923 62.08 6.98 39.53
C ILE A 923 60.80 7.29 40.32
N GLY A 924 60.08 6.27 40.80
CA GLY A 924 58.90 6.40 41.65
C GLY A 924 57.68 6.98 40.91
N VAL A 925 57.46 6.55 39.66
CA VAL A 925 56.28 6.97 38.89
C VAL A 925 55.00 6.58 39.64
N SER A 926 54.10 7.55 39.80
CA SER A 926 52.76 7.35 40.37
C SER A 926 51.77 8.34 39.74
N VAL A 927 50.48 8.08 39.87
CA VAL A 927 49.42 8.98 39.37
C VAL A 927 49.50 10.33 40.08
N SER A 928 49.72 11.40 39.31
CA SER A 928 49.54 12.77 39.77
C SER A 928 48.12 13.24 39.47
N LYS A 929 47.37 13.60 40.52
CA LYS A 929 45.99 14.09 40.43
C LYS A 929 45.76 15.29 41.36
N PRO A 930 44.75 16.13 41.08
CA PRO A 930 44.47 17.38 41.80
C PRO A 930 44.12 17.26 43.28
#